data_AF-A0A5R2NFT2-F1
#
_entry.id   AF-A0A5R2NFT2-F1
#
_cell.length_a   1.000
_cell.length_b   1.000
_cell.length_c   1.000
_cell.angle_alpha   90.00
_cell.angle_beta   90.00
_cell.angle_gamma   90.00
#
_symmetry.space_group_name_H-M   'P 1'
#
loop_
_entity.id
_entity.type
_entity.pdbx_description
1 polymer ?
#
loop_
_entity_poly.entity_id
_entity_poly.type
_entity_poly.pdbx_seq_one_letter_code
_entity_poly.pdbx_strand_id
1 'polypeptide(L)'
;MTNGKRLCLNMIVKNEMANLERCLGAVADHIDCWVIGDTGSTDGTQDFIRSFFAARNLPGELHEFPFHNFEQARNAALDHAYASPLAYDYLLFDDADMQLVVEDASFRERLDAPGYRLLQRADSGLAYWNTRLVRRDANARYHGVTHEYIDVPGGVQELARVWYKDHATGSNRVDKFERDIKLLLGALDKDPENHRYWFYLAQSYRDAGRTAEAAVAYAKRAAMGGWDEEAWNARLQEARCLKKMGDDAGFIRQALAAFNQRPQRAEPLYDLAHHYREKGMNDASVLFSEAGLAIRRPEQDILFLEDFVYTAGMREEYAIAANYARDPLRKDRGFATCNWLALNREIGDAPRDLARSNLYFYMRPANEVMPSFKTRRIDFAAPAGYVATNPSVARLGDGIVLVQRTVNYTLTDGGQYVTPGDAPITTRNFLLRLDSDLVMKGVSEVLPPADLPSPAYGLVLGFEDMRLFAWRDKLWGLACVRQLTPEGWCEQVLARIEDGGLGSHILTDWRVVRPAGQRQHEKNWMPLVERTSDGSDRLRFIYLCDPTKILDENGQTISEQEPMIAAPQFSGGSQAILFNGGWLALVHEARARPNEGRRYYQHRFVWFDGAYHLTKVSRPFYFNAKGVEFAAGMAWHPDAKRLMISYGAGDSESWIATVQADEVAAFLDDVAELASGQTVAAAGIKPMLPLTPQGVGEADWSGASGGHRPNGAAAPTEPRSFAFRSGQTTEEFFRKLAPFLEAVDSPAERRRQSRDFDRRIVPFVSDGAALPQIHCFYEVLSDKAEHRTLIAATTSMRAAGHPVRVWSYSPNRLEFLLQHGIEVSAADDVMPRATFERIVARSEIRYFSDIFRYAVLYEHGGLWMDSDIVMLRPFPFSGDHFFNLQWRGSHKGHFICGNVIYAKPYSRHLRALYEMSIERFHAAPGKEFGDIGPKLLSDYIASDAGSELHDRVFSPMFFNSIDWTEIDRFEKPIAELADYLNDERVFGIHLWTARNEARTDEKSAPFIAQLISPLDGFPAFTKLADRFNTDKNRHTGNRHFYARIYDRLLSARRVSMRRLMEIGLCRGLAEGNQTETPSVSLWQSYFPFCQVIGVDLTDFSRLNNERFKSFICDQSKLDDLRGVAAKVEPGSLDVIIDDGSHASYDEQLTLREFFPLLADSGWYFIEDLDWQPPGEDAAKITLTKTLLREIKDYGAARSVDPLGIGALAGQFAEILFFDSHYELDRAKLLGGLVAIRKRGKSGMSAQELRRAEKAS
;
A
#
# COMPACT_ATOMS: atom_id res chain seq x y z
N MET A 1 65.80 19.37 18.04
CA MET A 1 64.89 20.48 17.68
C MET A 1 63.82 19.88 16.78
N THR A 2 62.64 19.59 17.32
CA THR A 2 61.51 19.09 16.54
C THR A 2 60.87 20.28 15.82
N ASN A 3 60.68 20.16 14.50
CA ASN A 3 60.27 21.26 13.62
C ASN A 3 58.73 21.47 13.58
N GLY A 4 58.01 20.95 14.57
CA GLY A 4 56.54 20.93 14.63
C GLY A 4 55.96 21.73 15.80
N LYS A 5 54.65 22.00 15.75
CA LYS A 5 53.92 22.70 16.83
C LYS A 5 53.93 21.90 18.13
N ARG A 6 54.05 22.60 19.26
CA ARG A 6 54.09 22.01 20.59
C ARG A 6 52.68 21.73 21.12
N LEU A 7 52.46 20.56 21.69
CA LEU A 7 51.17 20.11 22.20
C LEU A 7 51.14 20.05 23.73
N CYS A 8 50.04 20.51 24.32
CA CYS A 8 49.74 20.33 25.74
C CYS A 8 48.57 19.37 25.90
N LEU A 9 48.76 18.28 26.64
CA LEU A 9 47.64 17.41 27.03
C LEU A 9 46.73 18.17 28.01
N ASN A 10 45.44 18.24 27.68
CA ASN A 10 44.41 18.74 28.57
C ASN A 10 43.27 17.73 28.69
N MET A 11 42.99 17.32 29.93
CA MET A 11 41.92 16.36 30.22
C MET A 11 41.41 16.56 31.65
N ILE A 12 40.24 16.00 31.93
CA ILE A 12 39.72 15.84 33.28
C ILE A 12 39.77 14.37 33.69
N VAL A 13 40.03 14.10 34.96
CA VAL A 13 40.12 12.73 35.50
C VAL A 13 39.32 12.59 36.80
N LYS A 14 38.81 11.37 37.03
CA LYS A 14 38.21 10.96 38.30
C LYS A 14 38.22 9.44 38.43
N ASN A 15 39.03 8.91 39.34
CA ASN A 15 39.11 7.47 39.62
C ASN A 15 39.39 6.62 38.35
N GLU A 16 40.46 6.92 37.63
CA GLU A 16 40.77 6.30 36.33
C GLU A 16 42.05 5.45 36.36
N MET A 17 42.49 5.00 37.55
CA MET A 17 43.73 4.22 37.70
C MET A 17 43.81 3.00 36.77
N ALA A 18 42.67 2.36 36.49
CA ALA A 18 42.61 1.18 35.62
C ALA A 18 42.90 1.48 34.13
N ASN A 19 42.77 2.74 33.69
CA ASN A 19 42.88 3.13 32.28
C ASN A 19 44.09 4.04 31.99
N LEU A 20 44.56 4.81 32.99
CA LEU A 20 45.56 5.87 32.80
C LEU A 20 46.90 5.40 32.24
N GLU A 21 47.39 4.20 32.60
CA GLU A 21 48.66 3.69 32.06
C GLU A 21 48.61 3.58 30.53
N ARG A 22 47.51 3.05 29.99
CA ARG A 22 47.29 2.92 28.54
C ARG A 22 47.10 4.27 27.86
N CYS A 23 46.22 5.11 28.41
CA CYS A 23 45.89 6.42 27.86
C CYS A 23 47.12 7.33 27.83
N LEU A 24 47.74 7.57 28.98
CA LEU A 24 48.91 8.45 29.07
C LEU A 24 50.12 7.87 28.33
N GLY A 25 50.28 6.55 28.31
CA GLY A 25 51.28 5.85 27.50
C GLY A 25 51.18 6.17 26.01
N ALA A 26 49.98 6.24 25.47
CA ALA A 26 49.75 6.52 24.06
C ALA A 26 49.94 8.00 23.67
N VAL A 27 49.87 8.92 24.64
CA VAL A 27 50.00 10.37 24.40
C VAL A 27 51.38 10.92 24.74
N ALA A 28 52.11 10.30 25.67
CA ALA A 28 53.34 10.86 26.23
C ALA A 28 54.39 11.26 25.18
N ASP A 29 54.57 10.48 24.11
CA ASP A 29 55.55 10.74 23.05
C ASP A 29 55.10 11.87 22.09
N HIS A 30 53.86 12.33 22.24
CA HIS A 30 53.21 13.29 21.37
C HIS A 30 53.02 14.68 21.98
N ILE A 31 53.33 14.86 23.26
CA ILE A 31 53.12 16.12 23.97
C ILE A 31 54.43 16.70 24.49
N ASP A 32 54.42 18.01 24.72
CA ASP A 32 55.56 18.78 25.26
C ASP A 32 55.32 19.18 26.72
N CYS A 33 54.05 19.26 27.12
CA CYS A 33 53.64 19.49 28.50
C CYS A 33 52.21 18.99 28.75
N TRP A 34 51.75 19.04 30.00
CA TRP A 34 50.41 18.59 30.38
C TRP A 34 49.79 19.52 31.42
N VAL A 35 48.48 19.74 31.31
CA VAL A 35 47.68 20.45 32.32
C VAL A 35 46.39 19.67 32.51
N ILE A 36 46.29 18.98 33.65
CA ILE A 36 45.20 18.03 33.92
C ILE A 36 44.39 18.52 35.12
N GLY A 37 43.07 18.39 35.02
CA GLY A 37 42.14 18.67 36.12
C GLY A 37 41.66 17.38 36.79
N ASP A 38 41.94 17.20 38.08
CA ASP A 38 41.34 16.14 38.89
C ASP A 38 40.05 16.65 39.55
N THR A 39 38.99 15.85 39.42
CA THR A 39 37.65 16.23 39.88
C THR A 39 37.21 15.52 41.17
N GLY A 40 38.18 15.09 41.97
CA GLY A 40 38.01 14.42 43.25
C GLY A 40 38.25 12.92 43.18
N SER A 41 39.39 12.50 42.65
CA SER A 41 39.84 11.10 42.70
C SER A 41 40.19 10.66 44.11
N THR A 42 39.97 9.38 44.40
CA THR A 42 40.25 8.74 45.71
C THR A 42 40.98 7.41 45.56
N ASP A 43 41.31 6.99 44.33
CA ASP A 43 41.90 5.68 44.01
C ASP A 43 43.42 5.72 43.77
N GLY A 44 44.06 6.88 43.93
CA GLY A 44 45.49 7.10 43.66
C GLY A 44 45.79 7.71 42.28
N THR A 45 44.78 8.02 41.47
CA THR A 45 44.91 8.66 40.14
C THR A 45 45.89 9.83 40.12
N GLN A 46 45.79 10.75 41.09
CA GLN A 46 46.60 11.97 41.13
C GLN A 46 48.10 11.67 41.27
N ASP A 47 48.46 10.77 42.17
CA ASP A 47 49.85 10.41 42.43
C ASP A 47 50.45 9.63 41.27
N PHE A 48 49.64 8.78 40.62
CA PHE A 48 50.05 8.10 39.39
C PHE A 48 50.36 9.09 38.26
N ILE A 49 49.50 10.07 37.99
CA ILE A 49 49.72 11.08 36.93
C ILE A 49 51.03 11.83 37.18
N ARG A 50 51.24 12.33 38.41
CA ARG A 50 52.46 13.05 38.79
C ARG A 50 53.70 12.17 38.57
N SER A 51 53.65 10.92 39.04
CA SER A 51 54.78 9.98 38.95
C SER A 51 55.08 9.56 37.51
N PHE A 52 54.04 9.34 36.71
CA PHE A 52 54.13 8.92 35.31
C PHE A 52 54.84 9.94 34.43
N PHE A 53 54.48 11.23 34.58
CA PHE A 53 55.11 12.32 33.82
C PHE A 53 56.45 12.76 34.39
N ALA A 54 56.64 12.71 35.72
CA ALA A 54 57.94 12.97 36.35
C ALA A 54 59.00 11.97 35.85
N ALA A 55 58.66 10.69 35.73
CA ALA A 55 59.54 9.66 35.17
C ALA A 55 59.96 9.92 33.71
N ARG A 56 59.20 10.76 32.98
CA ARG A 56 59.43 11.10 31.56
C ARG A 56 59.98 12.52 31.36
N ASN A 57 60.28 13.24 32.43
CA ASN A 57 60.73 14.64 32.39
C ASN A 57 59.79 15.58 31.62
N LEU A 58 58.47 15.29 31.63
CA LEU A 58 57.46 16.13 30.98
C LEU A 58 56.91 17.15 31.99
N PRO A 59 57.11 18.47 31.75
CA PRO A 59 56.62 19.49 32.66
C PRO A 59 55.08 19.56 32.60
N GLY A 60 54.44 19.77 33.75
CA GLY A 60 53.00 19.92 33.77
C GLY A 60 52.43 20.24 35.13
N GLU A 61 51.12 20.43 35.13
CA GLU A 61 50.36 20.92 36.27
C GLU A 61 49.14 20.02 36.50
N LEU A 62 48.93 19.62 37.75
CA LEU A 62 47.71 18.93 38.19
C LEU A 62 46.92 19.87 39.09
N HIS A 63 45.69 20.18 38.69
CA HIS A 63 44.80 21.07 39.42
C HIS A 63 43.60 20.30 39.96
N GLU A 64 43.15 20.62 41.17
CA GLU A 64 42.06 19.92 41.86
C GLU A 64 40.87 20.87 42.03
N PHE A 65 39.69 20.43 41.60
CA PHE A 65 38.46 21.20 41.73
C PHE A 65 37.22 20.30 41.81
N PRO A 66 36.13 20.73 42.48
CA PRO A 66 34.93 19.91 42.58
C PRO A 66 34.28 19.70 41.21
N PHE A 67 33.75 18.50 40.98
CA PHE A 67 32.88 18.22 39.84
C PHE A 67 31.46 18.75 40.10
N HIS A 68 31.01 19.72 39.31
CA HIS A 68 29.60 20.09 39.26
C HIS A 68 28.90 19.53 38.02
N ASN A 69 29.51 19.71 36.85
CA ASN A 69 29.06 19.17 35.56
C ASN A 69 30.24 19.12 34.56
N PHE A 70 30.06 18.51 33.39
CA PHE A 70 31.14 18.31 32.43
C PHE A 70 31.65 19.63 31.81
N GLU A 71 30.75 20.55 31.41
CA GLU A 71 31.12 21.88 30.92
C GLU A 71 32.02 22.64 31.91
N GLN A 72 31.61 22.71 33.17
CA GLN A 72 32.37 23.39 34.22
C GLN A 72 33.73 22.75 34.46
N ALA A 73 33.79 21.42 34.55
CA ALA A 73 35.03 20.72 34.81
C ALA A 73 36.02 20.88 33.64
N ARG A 74 35.56 20.73 32.39
CA ARG A 74 36.38 20.91 31.20
C ARG A 74 36.87 22.34 31.06
N ASN A 75 36.00 23.33 31.26
CA ASN A 75 36.38 24.74 31.17
C ASN A 75 37.33 25.15 32.30
N ALA A 76 37.18 24.61 33.52
CA ALA A 76 38.16 24.84 34.59
C ALA A 76 39.55 24.29 34.22
N ALA A 77 39.63 23.05 33.70
CA ALA A 77 40.88 22.50 33.18
C ALA A 77 41.47 23.34 32.03
N LEU A 78 40.61 23.89 31.18
CA LEU A 78 41.00 24.72 30.04
C LEU A 78 41.51 26.10 30.48
N ASP A 79 40.88 26.73 31.47
CA ASP A 79 41.31 27.99 32.06
C ASP A 79 42.69 27.85 32.71
N HIS A 80 42.92 26.75 33.43
CA HIS A 80 44.25 26.42 33.95
C HIS A 80 45.28 26.24 32.84
N ALA A 81 44.92 25.56 31.74
CA ALA A 81 45.81 25.43 30.62
C ALA A 81 46.15 26.81 30.03
N TYR A 82 45.16 27.66 29.78
CA TYR A 82 45.37 29.01 29.25
C TYR A 82 46.26 29.88 30.15
N ALA A 83 46.08 29.80 31.47
CA ALA A 83 46.86 30.53 32.46
C ALA A 83 48.28 29.97 32.67
N SER A 84 48.54 28.72 32.28
CA SER A 84 49.81 28.05 32.52
C SER A 84 50.99 28.78 31.86
N PRO A 85 52.12 28.99 32.56
CA PRO A 85 53.32 29.58 31.97
C PRO A 85 54.08 28.62 31.04
N LEU A 86 53.62 27.37 30.90
CA LEU A 86 54.26 26.36 30.05
C LEU A 86 54.16 26.72 28.57
N ALA A 87 55.18 26.33 27.81
CA ALA A 87 55.38 26.78 26.45
C ALA A 87 54.84 25.74 25.44
N TYR A 88 53.65 25.99 24.91
CA TYR A 88 52.99 25.14 23.93
C TYR A 88 52.07 25.96 23.00
N ASP A 89 51.70 25.38 21.86
CA ASP A 89 50.97 26.07 20.79
C ASP A 89 49.52 25.55 20.63
N TYR A 90 49.29 24.26 20.85
CA TYR A 90 47.98 23.60 20.78
C TYR A 90 47.67 22.79 22.04
N LEU A 91 46.39 22.66 22.34
CA LEU A 91 45.84 21.74 23.32
C LEU A 91 45.38 20.47 22.62
N LEU A 92 45.77 19.33 23.17
CA LEU A 92 45.29 17.99 22.80
C LEU A 92 44.34 17.50 23.89
N PHE A 93 43.08 17.30 23.53
CA PHE A 93 42.05 16.81 24.43
C PHE A 93 41.98 15.28 24.40
N ASP A 94 42.10 14.66 25.57
CA ASP A 94 41.98 13.22 25.71
C ASP A 94 41.00 12.83 26.83
N ASP A 95 40.48 11.60 26.74
CA ASP A 95 39.64 10.98 27.76
C ASP A 95 40.38 9.75 28.29
N ALA A 96 40.26 9.47 29.59
CA ALA A 96 41.10 8.47 30.25
C ALA A 96 40.91 7.04 29.71
N ASP A 97 39.79 6.72 29.05
CA ASP A 97 39.51 5.43 28.43
C ASP A 97 39.89 5.35 26.94
N MET A 98 40.49 6.39 26.38
CA MET A 98 40.91 6.44 24.98
C MET A 98 42.42 6.19 24.79
N GLN A 99 42.79 5.74 23.60
CA GLN A 99 44.16 5.51 23.17
C GLN A 99 44.42 6.29 21.87
N LEU A 100 45.34 7.25 21.89
CA LEU A 100 45.76 7.96 20.69
C LEU A 100 46.55 7.05 19.75
N VAL A 101 46.19 7.05 18.48
CA VAL A 101 46.89 6.33 17.41
C VAL A 101 47.38 7.35 16.38
N VAL A 102 48.70 7.44 16.24
CA VAL A 102 49.37 8.33 15.28
C VAL A 102 50.01 7.49 14.18
N GLU A 103 49.43 7.51 12.99
CA GLU A 103 49.99 6.84 11.81
C GLU A 103 50.98 7.75 11.06
N ASP A 104 50.86 9.07 11.23
CA ASP A 104 51.72 10.08 10.62
C ASP A 104 52.42 10.91 11.70
N ALA A 105 53.67 10.55 12.00
CA ALA A 105 54.47 11.21 13.04
C ALA A 105 54.77 12.71 12.74
N SER A 106 54.62 13.15 11.48
CA SER A 106 54.88 14.53 11.06
C SER A 106 53.67 15.46 11.21
N PHE A 107 52.53 14.97 11.70
CA PHE A 107 51.27 15.72 11.72
C PHE A 107 51.36 17.10 12.38
N ARG A 108 52.23 17.24 13.41
CA ARG A 108 52.45 18.47 14.16
C ARG A 108 53.01 19.62 13.32
N GLU A 109 53.68 19.32 12.21
CA GLU A 109 54.23 20.32 11.29
C GLU A 109 53.15 21.00 10.44
N ARG A 110 51.98 20.34 10.29
CA ARG A 110 50.86 20.81 9.47
C ARG A 110 49.75 21.52 10.25
N LEU A 111 49.96 21.78 11.54
CA LEU A 111 48.95 22.42 12.38
C LEU A 111 48.99 23.96 12.24
N ASP A 112 48.04 24.52 11.53
CA ASP A 112 47.86 25.95 11.24
C ASP A 112 46.46 26.50 11.57
N ALA A 113 45.43 25.64 11.56
CA ALA A 113 44.03 25.99 11.77
C ALA A 113 43.68 26.19 13.26
N PRO A 114 42.60 26.95 13.59
CA PRO A 114 42.18 27.17 14.98
C PRO A 114 41.85 25.88 15.75
N GLY A 115 41.39 24.83 15.08
CA GLY A 115 41.22 23.50 15.68
C GLY A 115 41.09 22.38 14.66
N TYR A 116 41.19 21.14 15.15
CA TYR A 116 41.10 19.92 14.35
C TYR A 116 40.19 18.87 14.98
N ARG A 117 39.42 18.21 14.12
CA ARG A 117 38.67 17.00 14.43
C ARG A 117 39.52 15.76 14.16
N LEU A 118 39.53 14.85 15.12
CA LEU A 118 40.13 13.52 14.99
C LEU A 118 39.03 12.47 14.93
N LEU A 119 39.28 11.42 14.15
CA LEU A 119 38.36 10.29 14.06
C LEU A 119 38.42 9.50 15.38
N GLN A 120 37.29 9.15 15.96
CA GLN A 120 37.19 8.26 17.11
C GLN A 120 36.59 6.94 16.65
N ARG A 121 37.15 5.81 17.10
CA ARG A 121 36.71 4.46 16.72
C ARG A 121 36.52 3.61 17.97
N ALA A 122 35.31 3.10 18.17
CA ALA A 122 35.02 2.14 19.22
C ALA A 122 35.15 0.69 18.72
N ASP A 123 35.43 -0.25 19.62
CA ASP A 123 35.46 -1.68 19.29
C ASP A 123 34.09 -2.21 18.80
N SER A 124 33.00 -1.46 19.01
CA SER A 124 31.66 -1.75 18.47
C SER A 124 31.49 -1.43 16.98
N GLY A 125 32.49 -0.83 16.33
CA GLY A 125 32.43 -0.39 14.93
C GLY A 125 31.91 1.03 14.73
N LEU A 126 31.50 1.73 15.80
CA LEU A 126 31.11 3.14 15.73
C LEU A 126 32.34 4.03 15.44
N ALA A 127 32.23 4.89 14.43
CA ALA A 127 33.25 5.89 14.12
C ALA A 127 32.65 7.28 13.87
N TYR A 128 33.24 8.32 14.46
CA TYR A 128 32.79 9.70 14.29
C TYR A 128 33.92 10.71 14.50
N TRP A 129 33.78 11.88 13.88
CA TRP A 129 34.73 12.99 14.02
C TRP A 129 34.42 13.81 15.27
N ASN A 130 35.43 14.08 16.09
CA ASN A 130 35.31 14.89 17.30
C ASN A 130 36.47 15.90 17.40
N THR A 131 36.18 17.13 17.82
CA THR A 131 37.22 18.16 17.99
C THR A 131 38.12 17.80 19.16
N ARG A 132 39.39 17.52 18.86
CA ARG A 132 40.36 17.01 19.86
C ARG A 132 41.67 17.80 19.89
N LEU A 133 41.89 18.71 18.95
CA LEU A 133 43.03 19.63 18.94
C LEU A 133 42.54 21.06 18.77
N VAL A 134 43.05 21.98 19.58
CA VAL A 134 42.68 23.40 19.50
C VAL A 134 43.88 24.28 19.76
N ARG A 135 44.04 25.34 18.97
CA ARG A 135 45.13 26.29 19.14
C ARG A 135 44.92 27.08 20.43
N ARG A 136 46.00 27.29 21.20
CA ARG A 136 45.92 27.90 22.53
C ARG A 136 45.21 29.25 22.55
N ASP A 137 45.40 30.06 21.52
CA ASP A 137 44.83 31.40 21.38
C ASP A 137 43.46 31.44 20.68
N ALA A 138 42.87 30.29 20.36
CA ALA A 138 41.57 30.22 19.69
C ALA A 138 40.38 30.60 20.59
N ASN A 139 40.60 30.78 21.90
CA ASN A 139 39.55 31.08 22.88
C ASN A 139 38.38 30.08 22.87
N ALA A 140 38.69 28.80 22.64
CA ALA A 140 37.67 27.77 22.60
C ALA A 140 37.02 27.54 23.97
N ARG A 141 35.75 27.14 23.99
CA ARG A 141 35.00 26.88 25.22
C ARG A 141 34.11 25.66 25.06
N TYR A 142 34.04 24.85 26.11
CA TYR A 142 33.08 23.76 26.18
C TYR A 142 31.70 24.30 26.53
N HIS A 143 30.67 23.68 25.95
CA HIS A 143 29.27 23.97 26.19
C HIS A 143 28.49 22.66 26.37
N GLY A 144 27.67 22.60 27.41
CA GLY A 144 26.76 21.50 27.72
C GLY A 144 27.09 20.80 29.04
N VAL A 145 26.13 20.75 29.97
CA VAL A 145 26.31 20.11 31.29
C VAL A 145 26.67 18.61 31.22
N THR A 146 26.31 17.96 30.13
CA THR A 146 26.73 16.62 29.68
C THR A 146 26.53 16.55 28.16
N HIS A 147 27.15 15.58 27.48
CA HIS A 147 27.26 15.56 26.01
C HIS A 147 27.84 16.88 25.48
N GLU A 148 28.88 17.37 26.14
CA GLU A 148 29.51 18.65 25.86
C GLU A 148 30.15 18.67 24.46
N TYR A 149 30.15 19.83 23.84
CA TYR A 149 30.93 20.09 22.63
C TYR A 149 31.80 21.31 22.87
N ILE A 150 32.92 21.40 22.15
CA ILE A 150 33.80 22.56 22.21
C ILE A 150 33.51 23.48 21.02
N ASP A 151 33.15 24.72 21.31
CA ASP A 151 33.08 25.80 20.32
C ASP A 151 34.48 26.35 20.09
N VAL A 152 34.87 26.47 18.83
CA VAL A 152 36.20 26.93 18.42
C VAL A 152 36.03 28.11 17.47
N PRO A 153 36.21 29.35 17.96
CA PRO A 153 36.22 30.53 17.12
C PRO A 153 37.20 30.39 15.94
N GLY A 154 36.71 30.61 14.72
CA GLY A 154 37.47 30.45 13.48
C GLY A 154 37.37 29.06 12.82
N GLY A 155 36.63 28.12 13.40
CA GLY A 155 36.29 26.84 12.79
C GLY A 155 37.33 25.74 13.00
N VAL A 156 37.02 24.54 12.47
CA VAL A 156 37.84 23.33 12.63
C VAL A 156 38.03 22.60 11.30
N GLN A 157 39.14 21.88 11.16
CA GLN A 157 39.43 21.02 10.00
C GLN A 157 39.53 19.55 10.41
N GLU A 158 39.33 18.61 9.49
CA GLU A 158 39.57 17.20 9.76
C GLU A 158 41.06 16.87 9.61
N LEU A 159 41.62 16.16 10.59
CA LEU A 159 43.00 15.67 10.52
C LEU A 159 42.99 14.15 10.38
N ALA A 160 43.28 13.68 9.16
CA ALA A 160 43.39 12.26 8.87
C ALA A 160 44.68 11.65 9.47
N ARG A 161 44.67 10.33 9.67
CA ARG A 161 45.84 9.51 10.11
C ARG A 161 46.33 9.78 11.54
N VAL A 162 45.55 10.56 12.30
CA VAL A 162 45.64 10.68 13.75
C VAL A 162 44.23 10.47 14.29
N TRP A 163 44.05 9.46 15.13
CA TRP A 163 42.71 9.04 15.55
C TRP A 163 42.75 8.41 16.95
N TYR A 164 41.58 8.29 17.57
CA TYR A 164 41.43 7.69 18.90
C TYR A 164 40.78 6.31 18.81
N LYS A 165 41.37 5.33 19.48
CA LYS A 165 40.69 4.09 19.83
C LYS A 165 39.97 4.28 21.17
N ASP A 166 38.64 4.15 21.17
CA ASP A 166 37.77 4.23 22.35
C ASP A 166 37.51 2.81 22.87
N HIS A 167 38.00 2.52 24.08
CA HIS A 167 37.86 1.21 24.71
C HIS A 167 36.56 1.03 25.49
N ALA A 168 35.79 2.11 25.66
CA ALA A 168 34.53 2.09 26.37
C ALA A 168 34.62 1.64 27.86
N THR A 169 35.77 1.77 28.52
CA THR A 169 36.06 1.22 29.86
C THR A 169 36.11 2.25 31.00
N GLY A 170 35.68 3.49 30.78
CA GLY A 170 35.70 4.54 31.83
C GLY A 170 34.89 4.18 33.08
N SER A 171 35.41 4.55 34.27
CA SER A 171 34.83 4.18 35.57
C SER A 171 33.51 4.90 35.87
N ASN A 172 33.27 6.05 35.24
CA ASN A 172 32.07 6.88 35.38
C ASN A 172 30.80 6.35 34.66
N ARG A 173 30.78 5.05 34.27
CA ARG A 173 29.70 4.45 33.46
C ARG A 173 28.59 3.75 34.27
N VAL A 174 28.83 3.38 35.53
CA VAL A 174 27.92 2.55 36.35
C VAL A 174 26.54 3.18 36.58
N ASP A 175 26.48 4.50 36.80
CA ASP A 175 25.23 5.26 37.02
C ASP A 175 25.01 6.35 35.96
N LYS A 176 25.57 6.16 34.75
CA LYS A 176 25.67 7.20 33.72
C LYS A 176 24.32 7.87 33.43
N PHE A 177 23.29 7.08 33.13
CA PHE A 177 22.02 7.62 32.65
C PHE A 177 21.28 8.44 33.72
N GLU A 178 21.25 7.95 34.97
CA GLU A 178 20.59 8.68 36.08
C GLU A 178 21.34 9.96 36.45
N ARG A 179 22.68 9.95 36.40
CA ARG A 179 23.48 11.17 36.56
C ARG A 179 23.17 12.18 35.46
N ASP A 180 23.20 11.74 34.21
CA ASP A 180 22.99 12.61 33.05
C ASP A 180 21.57 13.23 33.07
N ILE A 181 20.54 12.43 33.42
CA ILE A 181 19.17 12.92 33.67
C ILE A 181 19.16 14.03 34.74
N LYS A 182 19.81 13.80 35.88
CA LYS A 182 19.85 14.80 36.98
C LYS A 182 20.53 16.09 36.55
N LEU A 183 21.65 16.00 35.82
CA LEU A 183 22.38 17.17 35.32
C LEU A 183 21.53 17.96 34.31
N LEU A 184 20.89 17.26 33.38
CA LEU A 184 20.07 17.87 32.32
C LEU A 184 18.80 18.53 32.89
N LEU A 185 18.10 17.88 33.83
CA LEU A 185 16.95 18.48 34.52
C LEU A 185 17.36 19.75 35.28
N GLY A 186 18.44 19.71 36.06
CA GLY A 186 18.93 20.88 36.79
C GLY A 186 19.42 22.01 35.88
N ALA A 187 19.85 21.70 34.65
CA ALA A 187 20.17 22.69 33.64
C ALA A 187 18.92 23.28 32.98
N LEU A 188 17.93 22.44 32.66
CA LEU A 188 16.64 22.85 32.09
C LEU A 188 15.79 23.67 33.06
N ASP A 189 15.95 23.49 34.37
CA ASP A 189 15.34 24.37 35.37
C ASP A 189 15.81 25.83 35.24
N LYS A 190 17.03 26.03 34.71
CA LYS A 190 17.63 27.36 34.49
C LYS A 190 17.46 27.85 33.06
N ASP A 191 17.54 26.94 32.08
CA ASP A 191 17.44 27.21 30.66
C ASP A 191 16.44 26.24 29.99
N PRO A 192 15.13 26.44 30.19
CA PRO A 192 14.09 25.50 29.77
C PRO A 192 13.90 25.43 28.25
N GLU A 193 14.43 26.41 27.51
CA GLU A 193 14.35 26.51 26.05
C GLU A 193 15.58 25.89 25.35
N ASN A 194 16.50 25.27 26.10
CA ASN A 194 17.68 24.66 25.52
C ASN A 194 17.35 23.39 24.72
N HIS A 195 17.41 23.49 23.40
CA HIS A 195 17.11 22.39 22.48
C HIS A 195 17.99 21.16 22.73
N ARG A 196 19.30 21.36 22.90
CA ARG A 196 20.26 20.27 23.07
C ARG A 196 19.99 19.50 24.36
N TYR A 197 19.66 20.20 25.45
CA TYR A 197 19.36 19.54 26.72
C TYR A 197 18.09 18.70 26.67
N TRP A 198 17.02 19.17 26.01
CA TRP A 198 15.82 18.34 25.80
C TRP A 198 16.11 17.10 24.98
N PHE A 199 16.92 17.22 23.93
CA PHE A 199 17.29 16.09 23.08
C PHE A 199 18.06 15.01 23.84
N TYR A 200 19.11 15.39 24.58
CA TYR A 200 19.87 14.43 25.37
C TYR A 200 19.13 13.93 26.59
N LEU A 201 18.23 14.72 27.19
CA LEU A 201 17.37 14.24 28.27
C LEU A 201 16.47 13.10 27.78
N ALA A 202 15.89 13.27 26.58
CA ALA A 202 15.08 12.24 25.94
C ALA A 202 15.90 10.98 25.63
N GLN A 203 17.14 11.12 25.15
CA GLN A 203 18.06 9.98 24.96
C GLN A 203 18.39 9.28 26.28
N SER A 204 18.74 10.03 27.34
CA SER A 204 19.05 9.45 28.63
C SER A 204 17.85 8.71 29.23
N TYR A 205 16.63 9.23 29.09
CA TYR A 205 15.42 8.49 29.48
C TYR A 205 15.25 7.19 28.67
N ARG A 206 15.43 7.24 27.35
CA ARG A 206 15.31 6.05 26.49
C ARG A 206 16.31 4.97 26.91
N ASP A 207 17.57 5.36 27.11
CA ASP A 207 18.66 4.43 27.43
C ASP A 207 18.58 3.92 28.88
N ALA A 208 17.95 4.67 29.79
CA ALA A 208 17.56 4.22 31.12
C ALA A 208 16.31 3.29 31.13
N GLY A 209 15.70 3.02 29.96
CA GLY A 209 14.47 2.22 29.84
C GLY A 209 13.18 2.97 30.16
N ARG A 210 13.25 4.26 30.49
CA ARG A 210 12.13 5.16 30.85
C ARG A 210 11.42 5.67 29.59
N THR A 211 10.77 4.75 28.90
CA THR A 211 10.25 4.94 27.53
C THR A 211 9.16 6.01 27.45
N ALA A 212 8.29 6.12 28.47
CA ALA A 212 7.23 7.12 28.51
C ALA A 212 7.79 8.54 28.68
N GLU A 213 8.73 8.73 29.62
CA GLU A 213 9.39 10.03 29.79
C GLU A 213 10.23 10.41 28.56
N ALA A 214 10.87 9.44 27.90
CA ALA A 214 11.57 9.67 26.65
C ALA A 214 10.64 10.18 25.55
N ALA A 215 9.47 9.57 25.37
CA ALA A 215 8.49 10.01 24.37
C ALA A 215 8.07 11.47 24.59
N VAL A 216 7.77 11.84 25.84
CA VAL A 216 7.38 13.22 26.20
C VAL A 216 8.52 14.21 25.94
N ALA A 217 9.75 13.88 26.34
CA ALA A 217 10.90 14.73 26.13
C ALA A 217 11.25 14.88 24.63
N TYR A 218 11.14 13.81 23.84
CA TYR A 218 11.30 13.85 22.39
C TYR A 218 10.21 14.68 21.70
N ALA A 219 8.94 14.51 22.09
CA ALA A 219 7.83 15.30 21.57
C ALA A 219 8.05 16.80 21.83
N LYS A 220 8.50 17.15 23.05
CA LYS A 220 8.87 18.53 23.38
C LYS A 220 10.02 19.00 22.49
N ARG A 221 11.11 18.24 22.39
CA ARG A 221 12.24 18.61 21.53
C ARG A 221 11.83 18.81 20.06
N ALA A 222 10.99 17.93 19.52
CA ALA A 222 10.53 17.99 18.14
C ALA A 222 9.68 19.25 17.84
N ALA A 223 9.04 19.83 18.86
CA ALA A 223 8.23 21.05 18.74
C ALA A 223 9.02 22.36 18.87
N MET A 224 10.25 22.32 19.42
CA MET A 224 11.06 23.51 19.71
C MET A 224 11.75 24.13 18.47
N GLY A 225 11.69 23.50 17.29
CA GLY A 225 12.38 23.98 16.09
C GLY A 225 13.91 23.88 16.20
N GLY A 226 14.64 24.87 15.68
CA GLY A 226 16.11 24.90 15.71
C GLY A 226 16.76 24.06 14.62
N TRP A 227 17.85 23.33 14.96
CA TRP A 227 18.51 22.45 13.99
C TRP A 227 17.57 21.34 13.54
N ASP A 228 17.21 21.38 12.26
CA ASP A 228 16.12 20.57 11.71
C ASP A 228 16.40 19.06 11.77
N GLU A 229 17.66 18.61 11.66
CA GLU A 229 17.98 17.17 11.75
C GLU A 229 17.72 16.62 13.15
N GLU A 230 18.05 17.39 14.19
CA GLU A 230 17.86 16.98 15.58
C GLU A 230 16.37 17.00 15.95
N ALA A 231 15.62 18.01 15.48
CA ALA A 231 14.16 18.05 15.66
C ALA A 231 13.46 16.90 14.93
N TRP A 232 13.91 16.57 13.71
CA TRP A 232 13.42 15.41 12.97
C TRP A 232 13.74 14.09 13.66
N ASN A 233 14.99 13.90 14.10
CA ASN A 233 15.36 12.67 14.80
C ASN A 233 14.59 12.53 16.11
N ALA A 234 14.35 13.63 16.84
CA ALA A 234 13.50 13.61 18.03
C ALA A 234 12.09 13.10 17.69
N ARG A 235 11.47 13.56 16.59
CA ARG A 235 10.15 13.09 16.14
C ARG A 235 10.14 11.61 15.76
N LEU A 236 11.18 11.13 15.08
CA LEU A 236 11.30 9.70 14.75
C LEU A 236 11.47 8.85 16.02
N GLN A 237 12.27 9.30 16.99
CA GLN A 237 12.46 8.59 18.25
C GLN A 237 11.20 8.63 19.12
N GLU A 238 10.43 9.72 19.11
CA GLU A 238 9.08 9.76 19.70
C GLU A 238 8.20 8.65 19.11
N ALA A 239 8.13 8.54 17.78
CA ALA A 239 7.36 7.49 17.12
C ALA A 239 7.77 6.09 17.60
N ARG A 240 9.08 5.81 17.66
CA ARG A 240 9.62 4.52 18.12
C ARG A 240 9.33 4.24 19.59
N CYS A 241 9.37 5.26 20.46
CA CYS A 241 8.94 5.13 21.84
C CYS A 241 7.45 4.78 21.93
N LEU A 242 6.59 5.44 21.15
CA LEU A 242 5.16 5.14 21.08
C LEU A 242 4.91 3.70 20.62
N LYS A 243 5.62 3.24 19.58
CA LYS A 243 5.56 1.83 19.12
C LYS A 243 5.93 0.87 20.25
N LYS A 244 7.02 1.13 20.97
CA LYS A 244 7.48 0.29 22.10
C LYS A 244 6.49 0.24 23.26
N MET A 245 5.68 1.29 23.44
CA MET A 245 4.61 1.33 24.43
C MET A 245 3.29 0.69 23.95
N GLY A 246 3.20 0.27 22.68
CA GLY A 246 1.98 -0.29 22.09
C GLY A 246 0.97 0.76 21.64
N ASP A 247 1.34 2.05 21.58
CA ASP A 247 0.49 3.10 20.99
C ASP A 247 0.69 3.16 19.47
N ASP A 248 -0.04 2.27 18.77
CA ASP A 248 0.05 2.15 17.32
C ASP A 248 -0.43 3.41 16.59
N ALA A 249 -1.50 4.04 17.07
CA ALA A 249 -2.04 5.25 16.46
C ALA A 249 -1.05 6.42 16.60
N GLY A 250 -0.43 6.54 17.77
CA GLY A 250 0.65 7.49 18.03
C GLY A 250 1.87 7.25 17.16
N PHE A 251 2.35 6.00 17.09
CA PHE A 251 3.47 5.61 16.24
C PHE A 251 3.22 5.98 14.77
N ILE A 252 2.07 5.58 14.19
CA ILE A 252 1.75 5.84 12.79
C ILE A 252 1.71 7.35 12.53
N ARG A 253 1.03 8.11 13.40
CA ARG A 253 0.94 9.57 13.28
C ARG A 253 2.31 10.24 13.29
N GLN A 254 3.17 9.87 14.24
CA GLN A 254 4.48 10.51 14.36
C GLN A 254 5.50 10.04 13.32
N ALA A 255 5.44 8.78 12.88
CA ALA A 255 6.27 8.30 11.77
C ALA A 255 5.92 9.02 10.46
N LEU A 256 4.63 9.17 10.15
CA LEU A 256 4.19 9.97 9.00
C LEU A 256 4.56 11.45 9.13
N ALA A 257 4.48 12.02 10.34
CA ALA A 257 4.92 13.40 10.59
C ALA A 257 6.44 13.56 10.42
N ALA A 258 7.24 12.59 10.85
CA ALA A 258 8.68 12.57 10.60
C ALA A 258 8.99 12.50 9.11
N PHE A 259 8.29 11.64 8.36
CA PHE A 259 8.43 11.57 6.90
C PHE A 259 8.03 12.88 6.22
N ASN A 260 6.91 13.50 6.61
CA ASN A 260 6.47 14.76 6.02
C ASN A 260 7.42 15.93 6.30
N GLN A 261 8.12 15.91 7.45
CA GLN A 261 9.16 16.90 7.74
C GLN A 261 10.40 16.70 6.84
N ARG A 262 10.79 15.44 6.56
CA ARG A 262 11.94 15.12 5.70
C ARG A 262 11.66 13.97 4.76
N PRO A 263 11.03 14.23 3.60
CA PRO A 263 10.64 13.19 2.65
C PRO A 263 11.83 12.52 1.96
N GLN A 264 13.03 13.08 2.08
CA GLN A 264 14.28 12.46 1.63
C GLN A 264 14.85 11.41 2.60
N ARG A 265 14.26 11.23 3.79
CA ARG A 265 14.68 10.23 4.79
C ARG A 265 13.72 9.05 4.79
N ALA A 266 14.25 7.85 4.52
CA ALA A 266 13.45 6.63 4.35
C ALA A 266 13.15 5.90 5.67
N GLU A 267 13.84 6.22 6.76
CA GLU A 267 13.70 5.55 8.07
C GLU A 267 12.25 5.48 8.58
N PRO A 268 11.41 6.53 8.50
CA PRO A 268 10.03 6.44 8.97
C PRO A 268 9.18 5.49 8.10
N LEU A 269 9.45 5.42 6.79
CA LEU A 269 8.76 4.50 5.88
C LEU A 269 9.16 3.05 6.14
N TYR A 270 10.44 2.81 6.48
CA TYR A 270 10.93 1.50 6.89
C TYR A 270 10.23 1.03 8.17
N ASP A 271 10.16 1.88 9.20
CA ASP A 271 9.48 1.55 10.45
C ASP A 271 7.99 1.24 10.23
N LEU A 272 7.32 2.00 9.35
CA LEU A 272 5.92 1.76 8.97
C LEU A 272 5.76 0.45 8.19
N ALA A 273 6.62 0.18 7.21
CA ALA A 273 6.61 -1.07 6.45
C ALA A 273 6.74 -2.28 7.36
N HIS A 274 7.70 -2.22 8.29
CA HIS A 274 7.93 -3.25 9.28
C HIS A 274 6.72 -3.44 10.21
N HIS A 275 6.15 -2.34 10.73
CA HIS A 275 4.96 -2.38 11.58
C HIS A 275 3.77 -3.09 10.93
N TYR A 276 3.45 -2.74 9.68
CA TYR A 276 2.33 -3.36 8.97
C TYR A 276 2.61 -4.83 8.62
N ARG A 277 3.87 -5.18 8.30
CA ARG A 277 4.28 -6.57 8.08
C ARG A 277 4.10 -7.42 9.34
N GLU A 278 4.54 -6.94 10.50
CA GLU A 278 4.39 -7.66 11.79
C GLU A 278 2.91 -7.95 12.13
N LYS A 279 1.99 -7.12 11.66
CA LYS A 279 0.54 -7.31 11.80
C LYS A 279 -0.11 -8.17 10.71
N GLY A 280 0.66 -8.67 9.75
CA GLY A 280 0.15 -9.43 8.60
C GLY A 280 -0.55 -8.57 7.54
N MET A 281 -0.46 -7.24 7.63
CA MET A 281 -1.02 -6.29 6.66
C MET A 281 -0.03 -6.06 5.50
N ASN A 282 0.25 -7.13 4.75
CA ASN A 282 1.33 -7.16 3.77
C ASN A 282 1.16 -6.15 2.62
N ASP A 283 -0.06 -5.92 2.13
CA ASP A 283 -0.30 -4.92 1.07
C ASP A 283 0.04 -3.49 1.54
N ALA A 284 -0.26 -3.17 2.81
CA ALA A 284 0.12 -1.87 3.40
C ALA A 284 1.64 -1.77 3.58
N SER A 285 2.28 -2.84 4.05
CA SER A 285 3.74 -2.91 4.14
C SER A 285 4.42 -2.70 2.77
N VAL A 286 3.88 -3.30 1.70
CA VAL A 286 4.34 -3.10 0.33
C VAL A 286 4.25 -1.64 -0.09
N LEU A 287 3.16 -0.93 0.24
CA LEU A 287 3.02 0.50 -0.11
C LEU A 287 4.14 1.37 0.49
N PHE A 288 4.44 1.19 1.78
CA PHE A 288 5.52 1.93 2.44
C PHE A 288 6.90 1.51 1.94
N SER A 289 7.09 0.20 1.70
CA SER A 289 8.35 -0.32 1.15
C SER A 289 8.62 0.21 -0.25
N GLU A 290 7.60 0.27 -1.12
CA GLU A 290 7.70 0.83 -2.48
C GLU A 290 8.11 2.31 -2.46
N ALA A 291 7.46 3.11 -1.60
CA ALA A 291 7.81 4.51 -1.42
C ALA A 291 9.24 4.67 -0.89
N GLY A 292 9.64 3.84 0.08
CA GLY A 292 10.97 3.85 0.65
C GLY A 292 12.08 3.43 -0.33
N LEU A 293 11.83 2.44 -1.19
CA LEU A 293 12.79 1.97 -2.20
C LEU A 293 13.11 3.01 -3.28
N ALA A 294 12.22 4.00 -3.47
CA ALA A 294 12.43 5.11 -4.39
C ALA A 294 13.35 6.20 -3.82
N ILE A 295 13.62 6.18 -2.51
CA ILE A 295 14.44 7.18 -1.81
C ILE A 295 15.89 6.71 -1.79
N ARG A 296 16.79 7.56 -2.27
CA ARG A 296 18.25 7.33 -2.20
C ARG A 296 18.77 7.76 -0.83
N ARG A 297 19.88 7.17 -0.40
CA ARG A 297 20.60 7.59 0.80
C ARG A 297 20.93 9.10 0.71
N PRO A 298 20.51 9.94 1.66
CA PRO A 298 20.78 11.36 1.59
C PRO A 298 22.27 11.67 1.77
N GLU A 299 22.78 12.60 0.96
CA GLU A 299 24.18 13.05 1.03
C GLU A 299 24.37 14.30 1.92
N GLN A 300 23.29 15.05 2.16
CA GLN A 300 23.34 16.34 2.88
C GLN A 300 23.00 16.23 4.38
N ASP A 301 22.29 15.16 4.77
CA ASP A 301 22.01 14.88 6.17
C ASP A 301 23.24 14.19 6.80
N ILE A 302 23.53 14.49 8.06
CA ILE A 302 24.66 13.91 8.81
C ILE A 302 24.24 13.29 10.13
N LEU A 303 23.09 13.67 10.70
CA LEU A 303 22.67 13.21 12.01
C LEU A 303 21.94 11.85 11.91
N PHE A 304 22.61 10.82 12.46
CA PHE A 304 22.06 9.48 12.69
C PHE A 304 21.38 8.84 11.47
N LEU A 305 22.05 8.85 10.31
CA LEU A 305 21.57 8.07 9.16
C LEU A 305 21.67 6.57 9.45
N GLU A 306 20.58 5.84 9.16
CA GLU A 306 20.53 4.40 9.31
C GLU A 306 20.86 3.72 7.97
N ASP A 307 22.15 3.56 7.68
CA ASP A 307 22.65 3.01 6.40
C ASP A 307 21.99 1.67 6.02
N PHE A 308 21.64 0.85 7.03
CA PHE A 308 20.95 -0.41 6.84
C PHE A 308 19.63 -0.23 6.06
N VAL A 309 18.85 0.81 6.35
CA VAL A 309 17.55 1.06 5.70
C VAL A 309 17.70 1.21 4.18
N TYR A 310 18.77 1.86 3.73
CA TYR A 310 19.02 2.18 2.32
C TYR A 310 19.74 1.05 1.57
N THR A 311 20.59 0.31 2.27
CA THR A 311 21.39 -0.77 1.70
C THR A 311 20.60 -2.07 1.58
N ALA A 312 19.95 -2.52 2.66
CA ALA A 312 19.27 -3.81 2.72
C ALA A 312 17.85 -3.75 3.30
N GLY A 313 17.63 -3.03 4.41
CA GLY A 313 16.40 -3.11 5.21
C GLY A 313 15.11 -2.87 4.41
N MET A 314 15.04 -1.82 3.60
CA MET A 314 13.84 -1.58 2.79
C MET A 314 13.59 -2.69 1.74
N ARG A 315 14.65 -3.28 1.18
CA ARG A 315 14.55 -4.39 0.23
C ARG A 315 14.12 -5.67 0.95
N GLU A 316 14.56 -5.89 2.18
CA GLU A 316 14.12 -7.02 3.00
C GLU A 316 12.64 -6.93 3.30
N GLU A 317 12.16 -5.78 3.79
CA GLU A 317 10.74 -5.55 4.08
C GLU A 317 9.88 -5.75 2.82
N TYR A 318 10.31 -5.17 1.69
CA TYR A 318 9.63 -5.38 0.41
C TYR A 318 9.62 -6.85 0.00
N ALA A 319 10.76 -7.55 0.04
CA ALA A 319 10.87 -8.94 -0.37
C ALA A 319 10.02 -9.88 0.49
N ILE A 320 9.86 -9.61 1.79
CA ILE A 320 9.02 -10.42 2.67
C ILE A 320 7.53 -10.14 2.39
N ALA A 321 7.13 -8.86 2.38
CA ALA A 321 5.74 -8.48 2.25
C ALA A 321 5.17 -8.81 0.85
N ALA A 322 5.94 -8.59 -0.20
CA ALA A 322 5.52 -8.81 -1.59
C ALA A 322 5.23 -10.29 -1.91
N ASN A 323 5.80 -11.24 -1.17
CA ASN A 323 5.48 -12.67 -1.33
C ASN A 323 3.99 -12.96 -1.10
N TYR A 324 3.39 -12.18 -0.19
CA TYR A 324 1.99 -12.28 0.22
C TYR A 324 1.08 -11.28 -0.51
N ALA A 325 1.62 -10.48 -1.43
CA ALA A 325 0.83 -9.57 -2.25
C ALA A 325 -0.05 -10.37 -3.22
N ARG A 326 -1.27 -9.87 -3.45
CA ARG A 326 -2.23 -10.50 -4.39
C ARG A 326 -1.90 -10.22 -5.86
N ASP A 327 -1.16 -9.14 -6.11
CA ASP A 327 -0.71 -8.76 -7.44
C ASP A 327 0.49 -9.64 -7.87
N PRO A 328 0.35 -10.46 -8.93
CA PRO A 328 1.42 -11.30 -9.44
C PRO A 328 2.69 -10.52 -9.85
N LEU A 329 2.55 -9.28 -10.33
CA LEU A 329 3.71 -8.46 -10.73
C LEU A 329 4.51 -8.01 -9.51
N ARG A 330 3.84 -7.56 -8.46
CA ARG A 330 4.49 -7.25 -7.17
C ARG A 330 5.14 -8.49 -6.56
N LYS A 331 4.48 -9.64 -6.63
CA LYS A 331 5.06 -10.89 -6.15
C LYS A 331 6.31 -11.29 -6.93
N ASP A 332 6.30 -11.17 -8.26
CA ASP A 332 7.50 -11.45 -9.07
C ASP A 332 8.65 -10.48 -8.76
N ARG A 333 8.35 -9.19 -8.61
CA ARG A 333 9.35 -8.19 -8.22
C ARG A 333 9.91 -8.44 -6.83
N GLY A 334 9.07 -8.87 -5.89
CA GLY A 334 9.49 -9.35 -4.56
C GLY A 334 10.44 -10.54 -4.64
N PHE A 335 10.17 -11.51 -5.53
CA PHE A 335 11.06 -12.65 -5.77
C PHE A 335 12.41 -12.18 -6.33
N ALA A 336 12.41 -11.25 -7.30
CA ALA A 336 13.62 -10.67 -7.85
C ALA A 336 14.47 -9.98 -6.77
N THR A 337 13.85 -9.13 -5.94
CA THR A 337 14.53 -8.48 -4.80
C THR A 337 15.09 -9.50 -3.81
N CYS A 338 14.32 -10.54 -3.47
CA CYS A 338 14.78 -11.61 -2.56
C CYS A 338 15.98 -12.37 -3.15
N ASN A 339 15.96 -12.67 -4.46
CA ASN A 339 17.04 -13.35 -5.15
C ASN A 339 18.30 -12.46 -5.23
N TRP A 340 18.12 -11.16 -5.49
CA TRP A 340 19.21 -10.20 -5.48
C TRP A 340 19.85 -10.07 -4.10
N LEU A 341 19.06 -9.94 -3.02
CA LEU A 341 19.59 -9.89 -1.64
C LEU A 341 20.36 -11.16 -1.28
N ALA A 342 19.89 -12.33 -1.71
CA ALA A 342 20.51 -13.62 -1.43
C ALA A 342 21.85 -13.83 -2.16
N LEU A 343 22.06 -13.15 -3.29
CA LEU A 343 23.21 -13.32 -4.18
C LEU A 343 24.13 -12.10 -4.23
N ASN A 344 23.73 -10.93 -3.74
CA ASN A 344 24.62 -9.76 -3.74
C ASN A 344 25.67 -9.90 -2.63
N ARG A 345 26.95 -9.87 -3.05
CA ARG A 345 28.13 -9.94 -2.18
C ARG A 345 28.36 -8.71 -1.32
N GLU A 346 27.82 -7.56 -1.71
CA GLU A 346 27.94 -6.30 -0.96
C GLU A 346 26.99 -6.27 0.25
N ILE A 347 25.96 -7.13 0.25
CA ILE A 347 24.98 -7.23 1.33
C ILE A 347 25.56 -8.04 2.48
N GLY A 348 25.44 -7.57 3.73
CA GLY A 348 25.94 -8.29 4.91
C GLY A 348 25.31 -9.67 5.09
N ASP A 349 25.98 -10.55 5.84
CA ASP A 349 25.60 -11.97 5.96
C ASP A 349 24.20 -12.17 6.54
N ALA A 350 23.80 -11.41 7.57
CA ALA A 350 22.49 -11.57 8.21
C ALA A 350 21.31 -11.28 7.25
N PRO A 351 21.25 -10.11 6.57
CA PRO A 351 20.31 -9.85 5.47
C PRO A 351 20.30 -10.92 4.38
N ARG A 352 21.49 -11.35 3.95
CA ARG A 352 21.68 -12.31 2.87
C ARG A 352 21.11 -13.68 3.25
N ASP A 353 21.38 -14.14 4.46
CA ASP A 353 20.91 -15.44 4.96
C ASP A 353 19.40 -15.43 5.25
N LEU A 354 18.84 -14.30 5.69
CA LEU A 354 17.40 -14.11 5.77
C LEU A 354 16.76 -14.23 4.38
N ALA A 355 17.31 -13.55 3.37
CA ALA A 355 16.83 -13.64 1.99
C ALA A 355 16.93 -15.07 1.44
N ARG A 356 18.05 -15.77 1.69
CA ARG A 356 18.24 -17.18 1.32
C ARG A 356 17.17 -18.09 1.93
N SER A 357 16.82 -17.87 3.20
CA SER A 357 15.73 -18.59 3.87
C SER A 357 14.37 -18.29 3.22
N ASN A 358 14.11 -17.01 2.89
CA ASN A 358 12.84 -16.56 2.33
C ASN A 358 12.60 -16.99 0.88
N LEU A 359 13.65 -17.30 0.11
CA LEU A 359 13.51 -17.87 -1.24
C LEU A 359 12.60 -19.11 -1.24
N TYR A 360 12.59 -19.89 -0.15
CA TYR A 360 11.72 -21.04 0.02
C TYR A 360 10.25 -20.75 -0.30
N PHE A 361 9.75 -19.57 0.08
CA PHE A 361 8.35 -19.18 -0.12
C PHE A 361 8.03 -18.80 -1.57
N TYR A 362 9.03 -18.30 -2.30
CA TYR A 362 8.90 -17.89 -3.69
C TYR A 362 9.10 -19.02 -4.70
N MET A 363 9.91 -20.02 -4.37
CA MET A 363 10.25 -21.10 -5.31
C MET A 363 9.01 -21.78 -5.89
N ARG A 364 9.09 -22.02 -7.20
CA ARG A 364 8.09 -22.68 -8.02
C ARG A 364 8.64 -23.98 -8.62
N PRO A 365 7.77 -24.94 -8.98
CA PRO A 365 8.21 -26.17 -9.61
C PRO A 365 8.72 -25.90 -11.04
N ALA A 366 9.64 -26.75 -11.51
CA ALA A 366 10.30 -26.60 -12.80
C ALA A 366 9.31 -26.48 -13.97
N ASN A 367 8.19 -27.22 -13.93
CA ASN A 367 7.16 -27.19 -14.97
C ASN A 367 6.30 -25.91 -15.00
N GLU A 368 6.31 -25.11 -13.93
CA GLU A 368 5.63 -23.80 -13.92
C GLU A 368 6.53 -22.71 -14.51
N VAL A 369 7.84 -22.77 -14.25
CA VAL A 369 8.82 -21.79 -14.77
C VAL A 369 9.33 -22.14 -16.17
N MET A 370 9.32 -23.42 -16.55
CA MET A 370 9.68 -23.94 -17.86
C MET A 370 8.56 -24.89 -18.33
N PRO A 371 7.52 -24.40 -19.04
CA PRO A 371 6.35 -25.20 -19.42
C PRO A 371 6.66 -26.46 -20.24
N SER A 372 7.79 -26.47 -20.96
CA SER A 372 8.27 -27.64 -21.71
C SER A 372 8.89 -28.72 -20.82
N PHE A 373 9.11 -28.46 -19.53
CA PHE A 373 9.68 -29.42 -18.59
C PHE A 373 8.73 -30.61 -18.37
N LYS A 374 9.09 -31.76 -18.93
CA LYS A 374 8.33 -33.02 -18.83
C LYS A 374 9.15 -34.03 -18.06
N THR A 375 8.58 -34.58 -17.00
CA THR A 375 9.22 -35.57 -16.13
C THR A 375 8.69 -36.97 -16.44
N ARG A 376 9.57 -37.97 -16.25
CA ARG A 376 9.27 -39.39 -16.36
C ARG A 376 10.02 -40.13 -15.27
N ARG A 377 9.32 -41.01 -14.55
CA ARG A 377 9.96 -41.93 -13.61
C ARG A 377 10.72 -42.99 -14.40
N ILE A 378 11.93 -43.32 -13.95
CA ILE A 378 12.76 -44.34 -14.59
C ILE A 378 12.17 -45.72 -14.24
N ASP A 379 11.81 -46.49 -15.26
CA ASP A 379 11.26 -47.84 -15.12
C ASP A 379 12.38 -48.86 -14.89
N PHE A 380 12.91 -48.85 -13.66
CA PHE A 380 13.97 -49.75 -13.23
C PHE A 380 13.58 -50.43 -11.91
N ALA A 381 13.63 -51.76 -11.89
CA ALA A 381 13.41 -52.54 -10.69
C ALA A 381 14.74 -52.73 -9.95
N ALA A 382 14.88 -52.08 -8.79
CA ALA A 382 16.05 -52.25 -7.95
C ALA A 382 16.14 -53.70 -7.41
N PRO A 383 17.36 -54.22 -7.19
CA PRO A 383 17.54 -55.51 -6.53
C PRO A 383 16.86 -55.56 -5.15
N ALA A 384 16.47 -56.75 -4.70
CA ALA A 384 15.85 -56.93 -3.38
C ALA A 384 16.73 -56.33 -2.26
N GLY A 385 16.13 -55.52 -1.39
CA GLY A 385 16.83 -54.82 -0.31
C GLY A 385 17.53 -53.50 -0.73
N TYR A 386 17.39 -53.07 -1.99
CA TYR A 386 17.93 -51.81 -2.50
C TYR A 386 16.81 -50.90 -3.04
N VAL A 387 17.06 -49.59 -3.02
CA VAL A 387 16.18 -48.55 -3.56
C VAL A 387 16.94 -47.71 -4.57
N ALA A 388 16.29 -47.34 -5.68
CA ALA A 388 16.88 -46.55 -6.76
C ALA A 388 16.86 -45.05 -6.44
N THR A 389 18.00 -44.37 -6.56
CA THR A 389 18.14 -42.92 -6.30
C THR A 389 19.19 -42.29 -7.23
N ASN A 390 19.26 -40.96 -7.27
CA ASN A 390 20.31 -40.13 -7.89
C ASN A 390 20.87 -40.63 -9.24
N PRO A 391 20.03 -40.81 -10.27
CA PRO A 391 20.46 -41.23 -11.60
C PRO A 391 21.24 -40.15 -12.33
N SER A 392 22.27 -40.53 -13.10
CA SER A 392 23.06 -39.61 -13.94
C SER A 392 22.98 -39.98 -15.42
N VAL A 393 22.42 -39.08 -16.25
CA VAL A 393 22.29 -39.23 -17.70
C VAL A 393 23.48 -38.63 -18.45
N ALA A 394 23.93 -39.28 -19.53
CA ALA A 394 24.92 -38.76 -20.47
C ALA A 394 24.63 -39.22 -21.92
N ARG A 395 25.35 -38.62 -22.87
CA ARG A 395 25.39 -39.03 -24.29
C ARG A 395 26.68 -39.79 -24.57
N LEU A 396 26.59 -40.89 -25.31
CA LEU A 396 27.74 -41.59 -25.88
C LEU A 396 27.47 -41.84 -27.36
N GLY A 397 28.12 -41.06 -28.23
CA GLY A 397 27.74 -40.98 -29.64
C GLY A 397 26.26 -40.62 -29.78
N ASP A 398 25.51 -41.45 -30.52
CA ASP A 398 24.05 -41.30 -30.70
C ASP A 398 23.17 -42.01 -29.66
N GLY A 399 23.78 -42.67 -28.67
CA GLY A 399 23.07 -43.32 -27.58
C GLY A 399 22.81 -42.41 -26.38
N ILE A 400 21.70 -42.66 -25.67
CA ILE A 400 21.44 -42.12 -24.34
C ILE A 400 21.79 -43.21 -23.32
N VAL A 401 22.68 -42.88 -22.38
CA VAL A 401 23.08 -43.77 -21.30
C VAL A 401 22.78 -43.13 -19.96
N LEU A 402 22.45 -43.93 -18.97
CA LEU A 402 22.14 -43.46 -17.62
C LEU A 402 22.73 -44.42 -16.58
N VAL A 403 23.48 -43.91 -15.61
CA VAL A 403 23.85 -44.69 -14.43
C VAL A 403 22.77 -44.49 -13.38
N GLN A 404 22.12 -45.59 -13.01
CA GLN A 404 21.15 -45.67 -11.93
C GLN A 404 21.87 -46.11 -10.66
N ARG A 405 21.94 -45.21 -9.67
CA ARG A 405 22.44 -45.54 -8.33
C ARG A 405 21.35 -46.29 -7.57
N THR A 406 21.75 -47.27 -6.78
CA THR A 406 20.89 -47.96 -5.82
C THR A 406 21.58 -48.07 -4.47
N VAL A 407 20.80 -47.96 -3.39
CA VAL A 407 21.29 -47.94 -2.00
C VAL A 407 20.47 -48.89 -1.11
N ASN A 408 21.07 -49.42 -0.06
CA ASN A 408 20.44 -50.36 0.88
C ASN A 408 19.87 -49.70 2.16
N TYR A 409 19.69 -48.38 2.16
CA TYR A 409 19.09 -47.66 3.28
C TYR A 409 17.71 -47.09 2.92
N THR A 410 16.97 -46.71 3.95
CA THR A 410 15.80 -45.83 3.85
C THR A 410 16.02 -44.57 4.68
N LEU A 411 15.46 -43.45 4.23
CA LEU A 411 15.55 -42.18 4.94
C LEU A 411 14.32 -42.02 5.86
N THR A 412 14.54 -41.81 7.15
CA THR A 412 13.45 -41.58 8.11
C THR A 412 12.90 -40.16 8.00
N ASP A 413 11.72 -39.91 8.58
CA ASP A 413 11.11 -38.58 8.69
C ASP A 413 12.01 -37.53 9.39
N GLY A 414 12.95 -37.98 10.22
CA GLY A 414 13.97 -37.17 10.89
C GLY A 414 15.26 -36.99 10.10
N GLY A 415 15.33 -37.47 8.86
CA GLY A 415 16.51 -37.35 7.99
C GLY A 415 17.67 -38.29 8.36
N GLN A 416 17.40 -39.37 9.10
CA GLN A 416 18.41 -40.38 9.43
C GLN A 416 18.37 -41.53 8.43
N TYR A 417 19.55 -42.00 8.01
CA TYR A 417 19.69 -43.18 7.17
C TYR A 417 19.60 -44.44 8.02
N VAL A 418 18.69 -45.34 7.68
CA VAL A 418 18.50 -46.63 8.38
C VAL A 418 18.75 -47.76 7.41
N THR A 419 19.68 -48.64 7.77
CA THR A 419 19.98 -49.88 7.05
C THR A 419 19.40 -51.10 7.79
N PRO A 420 19.08 -52.19 7.09
CA PRO A 420 18.68 -53.44 7.73
C PRO A 420 19.78 -53.97 8.66
N GLY A 421 19.49 -54.07 9.95
CA GLY A 421 20.39 -54.67 10.96
C GLY A 421 21.71 -53.92 11.16
N ASP A 422 21.72 -52.59 11.01
CA ASP A 422 22.91 -51.72 11.10
C ASP A 422 24.03 -52.12 10.12
N ALA A 423 23.68 -52.74 9.00
CA ALA A 423 24.61 -53.06 7.94
C ALA A 423 25.26 -51.78 7.35
N PRO A 424 26.49 -51.87 6.80
CA PRO A 424 27.10 -50.76 6.08
C PRO A 424 26.20 -50.22 4.97
N ILE A 425 26.19 -48.90 4.79
CA ILE A 425 25.57 -48.28 3.61
C ILE A 425 26.34 -48.76 2.38
N THR A 426 25.64 -49.41 1.45
CA THR A 426 26.24 -50.01 0.26
C THR A 426 25.57 -49.42 -0.98
N THR A 427 26.38 -48.92 -1.90
CA THR A 427 25.93 -48.42 -3.20
C THR A 427 26.25 -49.41 -4.32
N ARG A 428 25.24 -49.71 -5.16
CA ARG A 428 25.41 -50.45 -6.42
C ARG A 428 24.94 -49.58 -7.59
N ASN A 429 25.68 -49.59 -8.70
CA ASN A 429 25.39 -48.79 -9.87
C ASN A 429 25.02 -49.68 -11.06
N PHE A 430 24.02 -49.27 -11.84
CA PHE A 430 23.58 -49.98 -13.03
C PHE A 430 23.62 -49.04 -14.24
N LEU A 431 24.23 -49.48 -15.33
CA LEU A 431 24.22 -48.75 -16.60
C LEU A 431 22.98 -49.15 -17.41
N LEU A 432 22.14 -48.17 -17.68
CA LEU A 432 20.92 -48.27 -18.48
C LEU A 432 21.17 -47.66 -19.86
N ARG A 433 20.61 -48.30 -20.89
CA ARG A 433 20.54 -47.74 -22.25
C ARG A 433 19.11 -47.30 -22.53
N LEU A 434 18.91 -46.05 -22.91
CA LEU A 434 17.60 -45.48 -23.22
C LEU A 434 17.48 -45.17 -24.72
N ASP A 435 16.27 -45.27 -25.27
CA ASP A 435 15.96 -44.71 -26.59
C ASP A 435 15.64 -43.21 -26.53
N SER A 436 15.36 -42.61 -27.69
CA SER A 436 14.99 -41.19 -27.83
C SER A 436 13.67 -40.80 -27.15
N ASP A 437 12.84 -41.77 -26.75
CA ASP A 437 11.62 -41.54 -25.97
C ASP A 437 11.86 -41.78 -24.47
N LEU A 438 13.14 -41.93 -24.07
CA LEU A 438 13.61 -42.20 -22.72
C LEU A 438 13.08 -43.54 -22.15
N VAL A 439 12.80 -44.51 -23.01
CA VAL A 439 12.41 -45.87 -22.64
C VAL A 439 13.66 -46.73 -22.48
N MET A 440 13.74 -47.49 -21.38
CA MET A 440 14.85 -48.41 -21.13
C MET A 440 14.84 -49.56 -22.14
N LYS A 441 16.00 -49.81 -22.77
CA LYS A 441 16.24 -50.92 -23.71
C LYS A 441 17.17 -52.00 -23.19
N GLY A 442 17.97 -51.68 -22.18
CA GLY A 442 18.90 -52.62 -21.59
C GLY A 442 19.47 -52.11 -20.29
N VAL A 443 19.90 -53.04 -19.45
CA VAL A 443 20.48 -52.78 -18.14
C VAL A 443 21.60 -53.76 -17.86
N SER A 444 22.63 -53.29 -17.16
CA SER A 444 23.78 -54.09 -16.73
C SER A 444 24.39 -53.47 -15.49
N GLU A 445 24.83 -54.27 -14.54
CA GLU A 445 25.50 -53.77 -13.33
C GLU A 445 26.90 -53.26 -13.67
N VAL A 446 27.32 -52.17 -13.01
CA VAL A 446 28.67 -51.61 -13.08
C VAL A 446 29.45 -52.08 -11.85
N LEU A 447 30.35 -53.03 -12.07
CA LEU A 447 31.17 -53.63 -11.04
C LEU A 447 32.37 -52.72 -10.68
N PRO A 448 32.81 -52.73 -9.41
CA PRO A 448 34.02 -52.01 -8.99
C PRO A 448 35.27 -52.52 -9.71
N PRO A 449 36.37 -51.75 -9.71
CA PRO A 449 37.64 -52.20 -10.29
C PRO A 449 38.14 -53.49 -9.64
N ALA A 450 38.70 -54.40 -10.44
CA ALA A 450 39.20 -55.68 -9.95
C ALA A 450 40.37 -55.54 -8.96
N ASP A 451 41.11 -54.43 -9.04
CA ASP A 451 42.24 -54.07 -8.18
C ASP A 451 41.86 -53.07 -7.07
N LEU A 452 40.56 -52.89 -6.78
CA LEU A 452 40.12 -52.03 -5.68
C LEU A 452 40.57 -52.60 -4.31
N PRO A 453 41.25 -51.80 -3.47
CA PRO A 453 41.72 -52.28 -2.17
C PRO A 453 40.57 -52.60 -1.22
N SER A 454 40.82 -53.45 -0.22
CA SER A 454 39.89 -53.73 0.86
C SER A 454 39.44 -52.42 1.55
N PRO A 455 38.16 -52.28 1.94
CA PRO A 455 37.65 -51.06 2.59
C PRO A 455 38.44 -50.66 3.85
N ALA A 456 39.03 -49.47 3.84
CA ALA A 456 39.63 -48.86 5.02
C ALA A 456 38.58 -48.24 5.96
N TYR A 457 37.41 -47.85 5.41
CA TYR A 457 36.25 -47.36 6.16
C TYR A 457 35.04 -48.23 5.87
N GLY A 458 34.62 -49.03 6.86
CA GLY A 458 33.62 -50.08 6.68
C GLY A 458 32.15 -49.65 6.79
N LEU A 459 31.84 -48.37 7.05
CA LEU A 459 30.45 -47.91 7.26
C LEU A 459 29.74 -47.48 5.98
N VAL A 460 30.49 -47.08 4.95
CA VAL A 460 29.96 -46.62 3.65
C VAL A 460 30.80 -47.20 2.53
N LEU A 461 30.18 -48.03 1.69
CA LEU A 461 30.80 -48.85 0.66
C LEU A 461 30.25 -48.53 -0.74
N GLY A 462 31.11 -48.63 -1.74
CA GLY A 462 30.78 -48.43 -3.14
C GLY A 462 31.02 -47.00 -3.67
N PHE A 463 30.54 -46.77 -4.89
CA PHE A 463 30.74 -45.54 -5.66
C PHE A 463 29.45 -44.71 -5.65
N GLU A 464 29.42 -43.63 -4.90
CA GLU A 464 28.23 -42.79 -4.66
C GLU A 464 28.12 -41.66 -5.67
N ASP A 465 26.87 -41.26 -5.99
CA ASP A 465 26.52 -40.08 -6.79
C ASP A 465 27.36 -39.92 -8.08
N MET A 466 27.55 -41.01 -8.82
CA MET A 466 28.42 -41.04 -10.01
C MET A 466 27.86 -40.16 -11.13
N ARG A 467 28.64 -39.15 -11.54
CA ARG A 467 28.32 -38.27 -12.68
C ARG A 467 28.91 -38.83 -13.97
N LEU A 468 28.05 -39.14 -14.95
CA LEU A 468 28.46 -39.68 -16.23
C LEU A 468 28.85 -38.58 -17.23
N PHE A 469 29.88 -38.86 -18.04
CA PHE A 469 30.26 -38.05 -19.18
C PHE A 469 31.06 -38.86 -20.21
N ALA A 470 31.10 -38.39 -21.45
CA ALA A 470 31.93 -38.97 -22.49
C ALA A 470 33.24 -38.19 -22.60
N TRP A 471 34.38 -38.89 -22.57
CA TRP A 471 35.71 -38.31 -22.74
C TRP A 471 36.56 -39.22 -23.61
N ARG A 472 37.11 -38.68 -24.71
CA ARG A 472 37.88 -39.44 -25.72
C ARG A 472 37.08 -40.62 -26.29
N ASP A 473 35.82 -40.37 -26.62
CA ASP A 473 34.85 -41.35 -27.15
C ASP A 473 34.60 -42.59 -26.26
N LYS A 474 34.95 -42.49 -24.98
CA LYS A 474 34.69 -43.52 -23.96
C LYS A 474 33.77 -42.97 -22.88
N LEU A 475 33.04 -43.85 -22.22
CA LEU A 475 32.17 -43.48 -21.10
C LEU A 475 32.98 -43.47 -19.80
N TRP A 476 32.87 -42.37 -19.06
CA TRP A 476 33.54 -42.17 -17.78
C TRP A 476 32.53 -41.79 -16.70
N GLY A 477 32.90 -42.06 -15.45
CA GLY A 477 32.17 -41.66 -14.26
C GLY A 477 33.09 -40.98 -13.25
N LEU A 478 32.59 -39.91 -12.63
CA LEU A 478 33.20 -39.31 -11.44
C LEU A 478 32.30 -39.59 -10.23
N ALA A 479 32.79 -40.33 -9.24
CA ALA A 479 32.00 -40.76 -8.09
C ALA A 479 32.67 -40.40 -6.76
N CYS A 480 31.85 -40.23 -5.72
CA CYS A 480 32.32 -40.09 -4.35
C CYS A 480 32.53 -41.48 -3.73
N VAL A 481 33.71 -41.74 -3.16
CA VAL A 481 34.06 -43.02 -2.54
C VAL A 481 34.62 -42.77 -1.14
N ARG A 482 33.99 -43.34 -0.11
CA ARG A 482 34.40 -43.14 1.29
C ARG A 482 35.28 -44.26 1.85
N GLN A 483 35.22 -45.44 1.23
CA GLN A 483 35.89 -46.64 1.72
C GLN A 483 37.42 -46.65 1.55
N LEU A 484 38.02 -45.66 0.89
CA LEU A 484 39.45 -45.66 0.55
C LEU A 484 40.37 -45.18 1.68
N THR A 485 39.85 -44.50 2.69
CA THR A 485 40.65 -43.98 3.81
C THR A 485 40.02 -44.26 5.16
N PRO A 486 40.79 -44.50 6.24
CA PRO A 486 40.26 -44.86 7.55
C PRO A 486 39.26 -43.86 8.13
N GLU A 487 39.40 -42.57 7.83
CA GLU A 487 38.53 -41.51 8.34
C GLU A 487 37.22 -41.36 7.55
N GLY A 488 37.06 -42.08 6.44
CA GLY A 488 35.86 -42.00 5.61
C GLY A 488 35.69 -40.67 4.86
N TRP A 489 36.78 -40.07 4.37
CA TRP A 489 36.76 -38.87 3.54
C TRP A 489 36.02 -39.08 2.22
N CYS A 490 35.40 -38.02 1.71
CA CYS A 490 34.75 -38.02 0.40
C CYS A 490 35.80 -37.94 -0.72
N GLU A 491 36.33 -39.07 -1.18
CA GLU A 491 37.30 -39.10 -2.28
C GLU A 491 36.58 -39.05 -3.63
N GLN A 492 37.05 -38.19 -4.54
CA GLN A 492 36.56 -38.18 -5.91
C GLN A 492 37.34 -39.19 -6.75
N VAL A 493 36.64 -40.20 -7.25
CA VAL A 493 37.22 -41.26 -8.08
C VAL A 493 36.72 -41.10 -9.50
N LEU A 494 37.68 -40.84 -10.39
CA LEU A 494 37.48 -40.85 -11.84
C LEU A 494 37.73 -42.28 -12.34
N ALA A 495 36.80 -42.86 -13.09
CA ALA A 495 36.94 -44.20 -13.66
C ALA A 495 36.27 -44.31 -15.04
N ARG A 496 36.81 -45.17 -15.89
CA ARG A 496 36.23 -45.53 -17.19
C ARG A 496 35.27 -46.71 -17.02
N ILE A 497 34.17 -46.70 -17.77
CA ILE A 497 33.16 -47.78 -17.76
C ILE A 497 33.33 -48.60 -19.04
N GLU A 498 33.71 -49.87 -18.91
CA GLU A 498 33.91 -50.79 -20.04
C GLU A 498 33.04 -52.04 -19.91
N ASP A 499 32.74 -52.68 -21.05
CA ASP A 499 32.03 -53.97 -21.07
C ASP A 499 32.96 -55.04 -20.47
N GLY A 500 32.52 -55.64 -19.35
CA GLY A 500 33.27 -56.68 -18.63
C GLY A 500 33.02 -58.09 -19.18
N GLY A 501 32.12 -58.24 -20.17
CA GLY A 501 31.60 -59.54 -20.58
C GLY A 501 30.53 -60.08 -19.61
N LEU A 502 29.83 -61.13 -20.03
CA LEU A 502 28.80 -61.83 -19.23
C LEU A 502 27.61 -60.96 -18.76
N GLY A 503 27.33 -59.85 -19.46
CA GLY A 503 26.18 -58.97 -19.14
C GLY A 503 26.43 -57.94 -18.04
N SER A 504 27.70 -57.66 -17.70
CA SER A 504 28.11 -56.64 -16.74
C SER A 504 29.09 -55.63 -17.35
N HIS A 505 29.13 -54.42 -16.79
CA HIS A 505 30.21 -53.46 -17.04
C HIS A 505 31.15 -53.44 -15.84
N ILE A 506 32.39 -53.04 -16.05
CA ILE A 506 33.40 -52.92 -14.99
C ILE A 506 34.06 -51.55 -15.06
N LEU A 507 34.38 -51.01 -13.89
CA LEU A 507 35.21 -49.81 -13.76
C LEU A 507 36.67 -50.16 -14.03
N THR A 508 37.28 -49.48 -15.01
CA THR A 508 38.69 -49.61 -15.39
C THR A 508 39.34 -48.22 -15.37
N ASP A 509 40.67 -48.16 -15.52
CA ASP A 509 41.42 -46.90 -15.65
C ASP A 509 41.02 -45.85 -14.59
N TRP A 510 41.00 -46.30 -13.32
CA TRP A 510 40.46 -45.53 -12.21
C TRP A 510 41.57 -44.87 -11.39
N ARG A 511 41.27 -43.69 -10.84
CA ARG A 511 42.19 -42.93 -9.97
C ARG A 511 41.44 -41.98 -9.05
N VAL A 512 42.04 -41.73 -7.90
CA VAL A 512 41.59 -40.68 -6.98
C VAL A 512 42.14 -39.35 -7.44
N VAL A 513 41.26 -38.37 -7.68
CA VAL A 513 41.64 -37.00 -8.05
C VAL A 513 41.62 -36.14 -6.80
N ARG A 514 42.76 -35.52 -6.45
CA ARG A 514 42.89 -34.72 -5.23
C ARG A 514 43.39 -33.31 -5.57
N PRO A 515 42.69 -32.26 -5.11
CA PRO A 515 43.19 -30.91 -5.24
C PRO A 515 44.36 -30.68 -4.29
N ALA A 516 45.29 -29.81 -4.69
CA ALA A 516 46.37 -29.37 -3.80
C ALA A 516 45.80 -28.54 -2.62
N GLY A 517 46.32 -28.76 -1.42
CA GLY A 517 45.95 -28.02 -0.21
C GLY A 517 45.30 -28.88 0.89
N GLN A 518 44.56 -28.24 1.79
CA GLN A 518 43.88 -28.92 2.88
C GLN A 518 42.73 -29.77 2.35
N ARG A 519 42.62 -31.00 2.88
CA ARG A 519 41.57 -31.97 2.50
C ARG A 519 40.19 -31.47 2.94
N GLN A 520 39.21 -31.54 2.05
CA GLN A 520 37.83 -31.12 2.29
C GLN A 520 36.84 -32.24 1.93
N HIS A 521 35.68 -32.26 2.59
CA HIS A 521 34.56 -33.17 2.26
C HIS A 521 33.74 -32.64 1.06
N GLU A 522 34.41 -32.17 0.00
CA GLU A 522 33.75 -31.65 -1.21
C GLU A 522 33.55 -32.77 -2.23
N LYS A 523 32.29 -33.13 -2.51
CA LYS A 523 31.90 -34.28 -3.34
C LYS A 523 31.17 -33.93 -4.64
N ASN A 524 30.89 -32.66 -4.88
CA ASN A 524 29.95 -32.17 -5.88
C ASN A 524 30.65 -31.55 -7.09
N TRP A 525 31.75 -32.16 -7.53
CA TRP A 525 32.54 -31.68 -8.66
C TRP A 525 31.76 -31.87 -9.96
N MET A 526 31.72 -30.84 -10.81
CA MET A 526 31.02 -30.89 -12.09
C MET A 526 32.03 -31.15 -13.21
N PRO A 527 32.09 -32.37 -13.79
CA PRO A 527 32.98 -32.64 -14.91
C PRO A 527 32.54 -31.87 -16.15
N LEU A 528 33.51 -31.40 -16.93
CA LEU A 528 33.30 -30.75 -18.22
C LEU A 528 34.38 -31.22 -19.20
N VAL A 529 33.99 -31.47 -20.44
CA VAL A 529 34.90 -31.97 -21.47
C VAL A 529 34.99 -30.93 -22.57
N GLU A 530 36.13 -30.24 -22.61
CA GLU A 530 36.45 -29.20 -23.56
C GLU A 530 37.10 -29.81 -24.81
N ARG A 531 36.53 -29.55 -25.98
CA ARG A 531 37.16 -29.91 -27.25
C ARG A 531 38.05 -28.78 -27.73
N THR A 532 39.34 -29.05 -27.84
CA THR A 532 40.34 -28.06 -28.21
C THR A 532 40.42 -27.87 -29.72
N SER A 533 41.07 -26.78 -30.15
CA SER A 533 41.24 -26.44 -31.57
C SER A 533 42.04 -27.48 -32.37
N ASP A 534 42.90 -28.27 -31.73
CA ASP A 534 43.63 -29.38 -32.35
C ASP A 534 42.81 -30.68 -32.46
N GLY A 535 41.56 -30.65 -31.99
CA GLY A 535 40.64 -31.79 -32.03
C GLY A 535 40.75 -32.73 -30.82
N SER A 536 41.65 -32.48 -29.87
CA SER A 536 41.77 -33.27 -28.64
C SER A 536 40.78 -32.85 -27.55
N ASP A 537 40.34 -33.80 -26.71
CA ASP A 537 39.46 -33.54 -25.57
C ASP A 537 40.26 -33.35 -24.27
N ARG A 538 40.00 -32.23 -23.57
CA ARG A 538 40.51 -31.93 -22.23
C ARG A 538 39.42 -32.10 -21.19
N LEU A 539 39.72 -32.85 -20.12
CA LEU A 539 38.81 -33.00 -18.99
C LEU A 539 39.14 -31.97 -17.93
N ARG A 540 38.13 -31.20 -17.50
CA ARG A 540 38.23 -30.29 -16.36
C ARG A 540 37.10 -30.56 -15.38
N PHE A 541 37.22 -30.00 -14.19
CA PHE A 541 36.20 -30.04 -13.17
C PHE A 541 35.94 -28.64 -12.64
N ILE A 542 34.68 -28.21 -12.62
CA ILE A 542 34.28 -27.08 -11.77
C ILE A 542 34.18 -27.65 -10.35
N TYR A 543 35.14 -27.29 -9.52
CA TYR A 543 35.31 -27.76 -8.14
C TYR A 543 34.43 -26.98 -7.17
N LEU A 544 34.41 -25.65 -7.30
CA LEU A 544 33.59 -24.73 -6.50
C LEU A 544 33.01 -23.63 -7.40
N CYS A 545 31.88 -23.06 -7.00
CA CYS A 545 31.29 -21.90 -7.66
C CYS A 545 31.76 -20.57 -7.04
N ASP A 546 32.13 -20.55 -5.75
CA ASP A 546 32.58 -19.35 -5.04
C ASP A 546 33.66 -19.70 -3.99
N PRO A 547 34.95 -19.38 -4.24
CA PRO A 547 35.45 -18.88 -5.52
C PRO A 547 35.19 -19.91 -6.64
N THR A 548 34.95 -19.44 -7.85
CA THR A 548 34.88 -20.32 -9.01
C THR A 548 36.25 -20.95 -9.23
N LYS A 549 36.38 -22.25 -8.95
CA LYS A 549 37.65 -22.98 -8.98
C LYS A 549 37.59 -24.11 -9.99
N ILE A 550 38.52 -24.11 -10.94
CA ILE A 550 38.61 -25.11 -12.01
C ILE A 550 39.83 -25.99 -11.80
N LEU A 551 39.64 -27.31 -11.88
CA LEU A 551 40.70 -28.31 -11.79
C LEU A 551 40.88 -29.04 -13.11
N ASP A 552 42.07 -29.58 -13.35
CA ASP A 552 42.34 -30.52 -14.44
C ASP A 552 42.12 -31.99 -14.05
N GLU A 553 42.38 -32.90 -14.98
CA GLU A 553 42.23 -34.35 -14.77
C GLU A 553 43.15 -34.94 -13.68
N ASN A 554 44.15 -34.19 -13.22
CA ASN A 554 45.08 -34.58 -12.16
C ASN A 554 44.79 -33.87 -10.82
N GLY A 555 43.79 -32.99 -10.78
CA GLY A 555 43.42 -32.21 -9.60
C GLY A 555 44.21 -30.92 -9.43
N GLN A 556 44.99 -30.49 -10.43
CA GLN A 556 45.70 -29.21 -10.37
C GLN A 556 44.74 -28.05 -10.65
N THR A 557 44.81 -27.00 -9.83
CA THR A 557 44.06 -25.75 -10.06
C THR A 557 44.53 -25.06 -11.32
N ILE A 558 43.60 -24.82 -12.25
CA ILE A 558 43.82 -24.14 -13.52
C ILE A 558 43.42 -22.67 -13.42
N SER A 559 42.30 -22.40 -12.76
CA SER A 559 41.85 -21.04 -12.46
C SER A 559 41.10 -21.02 -11.13
N GLU A 560 41.20 -19.89 -10.45
CA GLU A 560 40.46 -19.60 -9.23
C GLU A 560 40.12 -18.12 -9.24
N GLN A 561 38.84 -17.80 -9.15
CA GLN A 561 38.35 -16.43 -9.28
C GLN A 561 37.09 -16.22 -8.46
N GLU A 562 36.96 -15.04 -7.89
CA GLU A 562 35.75 -14.67 -7.17
C GLU A 562 34.65 -14.31 -8.19
N PRO A 563 33.45 -14.93 -8.14
CA PRO A 563 32.32 -14.55 -9.01
C PRO A 563 31.83 -13.12 -8.72
N MET A 564 30.81 -12.58 -9.40
CA MET A 564 30.23 -11.26 -9.00
C MET A 564 29.12 -11.39 -7.94
N ILE A 565 28.67 -12.60 -7.66
CA ILE A 565 27.62 -12.92 -6.68
C ILE A 565 28.21 -13.70 -5.50
N ALA A 566 27.50 -13.74 -4.38
CA ALA A 566 27.80 -14.58 -3.22
C ALA A 566 27.15 -15.96 -3.40
N ALA A 567 27.90 -16.90 -3.96
CA ALA A 567 27.48 -18.26 -4.28
C ALA A 567 28.20 -19.38 -3.48
N PRO A 568 28.64 -19.20 -2.21
CA PRO A 568 29.40 -20.22 -1.47
C PRO A 568 28.56 -21.47 -1.13
N GLN A 569 27.25 -21.40 -1.36
CA GLN A 569 26.28 -22.46 -1.07
C GLN A 569 25.88 -23.25 -2.33
N PHE A 570 26.44 -22.88 -3.49
CA PHE A 570 26.16 -23.56 -4.76
C PHE A 570 27.03 -24.79 -4.88
N SER A 571 26.42 -25.96 -4.71
CA SER A 571 27.07 -27.25 -4.90
C SER A 571 26.70 -27.85 -6.25
N GLY A 572 27.66 -28.43 -6.96
CA GLY A 572 27.40 -29.05 -8.26
C GLY A 572 26.39 -30.20 -8.21
N GLY A 573 25.45 -30.21 -9.14
CA GLY A 573 24.49 -31.28 -9.36
C GLY A 573 24.89 -32.15 -10.55
N SER A 574 25.03 -31.55 -11.72
CA SER A 574 25.32 -32.26 -12.98
C SER A 574 26.76 -32.10 -13.45
N GLN A 575 27.13 -32.80 -14.53
CA GLN A 575 28.19 -32.36 -15.44
C GLN A 575 27.84 -31.02 -16.08
N ALA A 576 28.86 -30.30 -16.57
CA ALA A 576 28.65 -29.11 -17.38
C ALA A 576 28.67 -29.47 -18.87
N ILE A 577 27.73 -28.90 -19.63
CA ILE A 577 27.60 -29.14 -21.08
C ILE A 577 27.87 -27.86 -21.85
N LEU A 578 28.38 -28.01 -23.07
CA LEU A 578 28.50 -26.89 -24.00
C LEU A 578 27.10 -26.36 -24.33
N PHE A 579 26.89 -25.06 -24.11
CA PHE A 579 25.60 -24.40 -24.28
C PHE A 579 25.81 -22.91 -24.58
N ASN A 580 25.30 -22.43 -25.72
CA ASN A 580 25.39 -21.03 -26.15
C ASN A 580 26.80 -20.40 -26.02
N GLY A 581 27.85 -21.13 -26.41
CA GLY A 581 29.23 -20.64 -26.40
C GLY A 581 29.96 -20.69 -25.06
N GLY A 582 29.33 -21.27 -24.03
CA GLY A 582 29.94 -21.50 -22.71
C GLY A 582 29.46 -22.82 -22.10
N TRP A 583 29.44 -22.90 -20.77
CA TRP A 583 29.17 -24.13 -20.03
C TRP A 583 27.96 -23.99 -19.12
N LEU A 584 26.91 -24.77 -19.39
CA LEU A 584 25.71 -24.84 -18.54
C LEU A 584 25.83 -26.02 -17.57
N ALA A 585 25.54 -25.78 -16.28
CA ALA A 585 25.42 -26.83 -15.27
C ALA A 585 24.21 -26.61 -14.37
N LEU A 586 23.77 -27.67 -13.71
CA LEU A 586 22.80 -27.60 -12.61
C LEU A 586 23.53 -27.65 -11.28
N VAL A 587 23.17 -26.74 -10.37
CA VAL A 587 23.62 -26.73 -8.97
C VAL A 587 22.46 -26.97 -8.03
N HIS A 588 22.77 -27.30 -6.78
CA HIS A 588 21.83 -27.36 -5.69
C HIS A 588 22.33 -26.56 -4.48
N GLU A 589 21.40 -26.03 -3.68
CA GLU A 589 21.68 -25.43 -2.38
C GLU A 589 20.96 -26.23 -1.29
N ALA A 590 21.71 -26.89 -0.41
CA ALA A 590 21.15 -27.64 0.70
C ALA A 590 20.80 -26.70 1.86
N ARG A 591 19.54 -26.70 2.29
CA ARG A 591 19.04 -25.82 3.37
C ARG A 591 18.22 -26.62 4.38
N ALA A 592 18.10 -26.09 5.59
CA ALA A 592 17.21 -26.60 6.62
C ALA A 592 16.32 -25.46 7.13
N ARG A 593 15.04 -25.73 7.38
CA ARG A 593 14.18 -24.72 8.01
C ARG A 593 14.40 -24.76 9.54
N PRO A 594 14.72 -23.62 10.19
CA PRO A 594 15.02 -23.57 11.62
C PRO A 594 13.97 -24.19 12.54
N ASN A 595 12.68 -24.19 12.11
CA ASN A 595 11.55 -24.64 12.94
C ASN A 595 10.95 -26.00 12.51
N GLU A 596 11.44 -26.63 11.43
CA GLU A 596 10.92 -27.92 10.96
C GLU A 596 11.94 -29.05 10.98
N GLY A 597 13.25 -28.74 11.11
CA GLY A 597 14.31 -29.75 11.14
C GLY A 597 14.51 -30.55 9.84
N ARG A 598 13.65 -30.38 8.83
CA ARG A 598 13.73 -31.07 7.54
C ARG A 598 14.61 -30.32 6.54
N ARG A 599 15.50 -31.06 5.87
CA ARG A 599 16.35 -30.56 4.79
C ARG A 599 15.58 -30.48 3.48
N TYR A 600 15.85 -29.44 2.71
CA TYR A 600 15.37 -29.31 1.32
C TYR A 600 16.48 -28.81 0.42
N TYR A 601 16.34 -29.12 -0.86
CA TYR A 601 17.27 -28.73 -1.91
C TYR A 601 16.52 -27.83 -2.88
N GLN A 602 17.18 -26.77 -3.30
CA GLN A 602 16.72 -25.91 -4.38
C GLN A 602 17.75 -25.91 -5.49
N HIS A 603 17.28 -25.83 -6.72
CA HIS A 603 18.11 -25.97 -7.92
C HIS A 603 18.22 -24.67 -8.68
N ARG A 604 19.35 -24.49 -9.35
CA ARG A 604 19.58 -23.40 -10.30
C ARG A 604 20.34 -23.91 -11.50
N PHE A 605 20.05 -23.32 -12.66
CA PHE A 605 20.99 -23.33 -13.76
C PHE A 605 22.07 -22.28 -13.50
N VAL A 606 23.32 -22.65 -13.74
CA VAL A 606 24.47 -21.75 -13.73
C VAL A 606 25.16 -21.86 -15.08
N TRP A 607 25.62 -20.73 -15.60
CA TRP A 607 26.33 -20.67 -16.87
C TRP A 607 27.66 -19.98 -16.68
N PHE A 608 28.72 -20.64 -17.18
CA PHE A 608 30.07 -20.14 -17.18
C PHE A 608 30.47 -19.74 -18.59
N ASP A 609 31.17 -18.62 -18.73
CA ASP A 609 31.71 -18.19 -20.01
C ASP A 609 32.89 -19.08 -20.47
N GLY A 610 33.46 -18.80 -21.64
CA GLY A 610 34.62 -19.55 -22.16
C GLY A 610 35.89 -19.41 -21.32
N ALA A 611 35.95 -18.44 -20.40
CA ALA A 611 37.04 -18.27 -19.42
C ALA A 611 36.66 -18.81 -18.04
N TYR A 612 35.56 -19.56 -17.94
CA TYR A 612 35.03 -20.18 -16.73
C TYR A 612 34.51 -19.19 -15.68
N HIS A 613 34.17 -17.95 -16.04
CA HIS A 613 33.49 -17.00 -15.15
C HIS A 613 32.01 -17.33 -15.05
N LEU A 614 31.52 -17.49 -13.81
CA LEU A 614 30.09 -17.59 -13.52
C LEU A 614 29.44 -16.25 -13.86
N THR A 615 28.73 -16.20 -14.98
CA THR A 615 28.20 -14.95 -15.57
C THR A 615 26.69 -14.97 -15.70
N LYS A 616 26.03 -16.14 -15.68
CA LYS A 616 24.57 -16.20 -15.63
C LYS A 616 24.06 -17.23 -14.63
N VAL A 617 22.90 -16.94 -14.06
CA VAL A 617 22.23 -17.80 -13.08
C VAL A 617 20.72 -17.72 -13.25
N SER A 618 20.01 -18.83 -13.05
CA SER A 618 18.55 -18.80 -12.99
C SER A 618 18.06 -18.43 -11.58
N ARG A 619 16.80 -18.01 -11.47
CA ARG A 619 16.08 -18.03 -10.19
C ARG A 619 15.98 -19.47 -9.64
N PRO A 620 15.86 -19.67 -8.31
CA PRO A 620 15.80 -21.01 -7.74
C PRO A 620 14.44 -21.67 -8.01
N PHE A 621 14.47 -22.98 -8.23
CA PHE A 621 13.29 -23.81 -8.46
C PHE A 621 13.45 -25.19 -7.80
N TYR A 622 12.39 -25.98 -7.77
CA TYR A 622 12.41 -27.40 -7.40
C TYR A 622 11.78 -28.24 -8.52
N PHE A 623 12.05 -29.54 -8.58
CA PHE A 623 11.55 -30.40 -9.64
C PHE A 623 10.12 -30.89 -9.36
N ASN A 624 9.92 -31.66 -8.29
CA ASN A 624 8.63 -32.29 -7.95
C ASN A 624 8.04 -31.69 -6.67
N ALA A 625 8.81 -31.64 -5.59
CA ALA A 625 8.38 -31.12 -4.29
C ALA A 625 9.52 -30.42 -3.53
N LYS A 626 9.18 -29.56 -2.57
CA LYS A 626 10.14 -28.86 -1.70
C LYS A 626 10.72 -29.81 -0.64
N GLY A 627 11.57 -30.74 -1.07
CA GLY A 627 12.21 -31.75 -0.23
C GLY A 627 13.66 -32.00 -0.65
N VAL A 628 14.18 -33.19 -0.35
CA VAL A 628 15.51 -33.61 -0.81
C VAL A 628 15.38 -34.06 -2.26
N GLU A 629 15.89 -33.24 -3.18
CA GLU A 629 16.00 -33.53 -4.60
C GLU A 629 17.45 -33.32 -5.04
N PHE A 630 17.97 -34.21 -5.87
CA PHE A 630 19.37 -34.17 -6.28
C PHE A 630 19.51 -34.44 -7.77
N ALA A 631 19.80 -33.39 -8.54
CA ALA A 631 20.18 -33.53 -9.94
C ALA A 631 21.58 -34.15 -10.00
N ALA A 632 21.72 -35.26 -10.75
CA ALA A 632 22.98 -35.99 -10.89
C ALA A 632 23.44 -36.09 -12.36
N GLY A 633 22.63 -35.68 -13.33
CA GLY A 633 23.05 -35.66 -14.74
C GLY A 633 22.31 -34.65 -15.61
N MET A 634 23.00 -34.12 -16.62
CA MET A 634 22.43 -33.24 -17.64
C MET A 634 23.12 -33.45 -19.00
N ALA A 635 22.34 -33.71 -20.04
CA ALA A 635 22.89 -33.94 -21.38
C ALA A 635 21.96 -33.42 -22.48
N TRP A 636 22.49 -33.16 -23.66
CA TRP A 636 21.68 -32.88 -24.84
C TRP A 636 20.86 -34.11 -25.24
N HIS A 637 19.58 -33.89 -25.53
CA HIS A 637 18.76 -34.87 -26.21
C HIS A 637 19.29 -35.06 -27.65
N PRO A 638 19.21 -36.28 -28.24
CA PRO A 638 19.66 -36.54 -29.62
C PRO A 638 19.08 -35.62 -30.70
N ASP A 639 17.96 -34.95 -30.44
CA ASP A 639 17.35 -33.99 -31.37
C ASP A 639 18.01 -32.60 -31.36
N ALA A 640 18.98 -32.37 -30.48
CA ALA A 640 19.70 -31.11 -30.27
C ALA A 640 18.79 -29.89 -29.98
N LYS A 641 17.53 -30.12 -29.60
CA LYS A 641 16.56 -29.07 -29.23
C LYS A 641 16.27 -29.08 -27.74
N ARG A 642 16.30 -30.25 -27.12
CA ARG A 642 15.97 -30.45 -25.71
C ARG A 642 17.20 -30.81 -24.88
N LEU A 643 17.17 -30.43 -23.62
CA LEU A 643 18.06 -30.94 -22.58
C LEU A 643 17.37 -32.07 -21.82
N MET A 644 18.14 -33.09 -21.46
CA MET A 644 17.74 -34.17 -20.56
C MET A 644 18.36 -33.92 -19.20
N ILE A 645 17.58 -34.04 -18.13
CA ILE A 645 18.01 -33.84 -16.75
C ILE A 645 17.59 -35.06 -15.93
N SER A 646 18.53 -35.72 -15.26
CA SER A 646 18.25 -36.85 -14.38
C SER A 646 18.45 -36.45 -12.91
N TYR A 647 17.49 -36.83 -12.06
CA TYR A 647 17.47 -36.42 -10.67
C TYR A 647 16.82 -37.46 -9.76
N GLY A 648 17.27 -37.50 -8.50
CA GLY A 648 16.67 -38.28 -7.43
C GLY A 648 15.66 -37.44 -6.64
N ALA A 649 14.65 -38.10 -6.07
CA ALA A 649 13.71 -37.48 -5.14
C ALA A 649 13.59 -38.32 -3.85
N GLY A 650 13.75 -37.67 -2.69
CA GLY A 650 13.64 -38.28 -1.37
C GLY A 650 14.60 -39.45 -1.12
N ASP A 651 15.74 -39.48 -1.80
CA ASP A 651 16.70 -40.60 -1.84
C ASP A 651 16.06 -41.98 -2.08
N SER A 652 14.89 -42.02 -2.73
CA SER A 652 14.10 -43.24 -2.90
C SER A 652 13.43 -43.38 -4.27
N GLU A 653 13.47 -42.32 -5.07
CA GLU A 653 12.96 -42.32 -6.43
C GLU A 653 13.97 -41.78 -7.44
N SER A 654 13.82 -42.20 -8.68
CA SER A 654 14.70 -41.82 -9.79
C SER A 654 13.89 -41.35 -10.99
N TRP A 655 14.23 -40.16 -11.48
CA TRP A 655 13.49 -39.44 -12.49
C TRP A 655 14.43 -38.96 -13.60
N ILE A 656 13.86 -38.83 -14.80
CA ILE A 656 14.48 -38.17 -15.94
C ILE A 656 13.47 -37.19 -16.53
N ALA A 657 13.93 -36.01 -16.92
CA ALA A 657 13.12 -34.96 -17.50
C ALA A 657 13.69 -34.46 -18.82
N THR A 658 12.84 -33.90 -19.66
CA THR A 658 13.23 -33.13 -20.83
C THR A 658 12.73 -31.70 -20.74
N VAL A 659 13.50 -30.74 -21.23
CA VAL A 659 13.13 -29.31 -21.33
C VAL A 659 13.70 -28.72 -22.61
N GLN A 660 13.01 -27.77 -23.24
CA GLN A 660 13.54 -27.08 -24.42
C GLN A 660 14.72 -26.19 -24.04
N ALA A 661 15.76 -26.19 -24.88
CA ALA A 661 16.98 -25.42 -24.63
C ALA A 661 16.76 -23.90 -24.66
N ASP A 662 15.82 -23.42 -25.48
CA ASP A 662 15.47 -21.99 -25.56
C ASP A 662 14.79 -21.48 -24.29
N GLU A 663 13.91 -22.27 -23.67
CA GLU A 663 13.32 -21.96 -22.35
C GLU A 663 14.41 -21.85 -21.27
N VAL A 664 15.39 -22.76 -21.24
CA VAL A 664 16.51 -22.68 -20.29
C VAL A 664 17.38 -21.46 -20.56
N ALA A 665 17.63 -21.12 -21.83
CA ALA A 665 18.39 -19.91 -22.20
C ALA A 665 17.67 -18.63 -21.76
N ALA A 666 16.35 -18.57 -21.90
CA ALA A 666 15.53 -17.43 -21.47
C ALA A 666 15.39 -17.32 -19.94
N PHE A 667 15.63 -18.43 -19.22
CA PHE A 667 15.54 -18.48 -17.75
C PHE A 667 16.84 -18.08 -17.03
N LEU A 668 17.92 -17.83 -17.77
CA LEU A 668 19.21 -17.39 -17.23
C LEU A 668 19.29 -15.86 -17.21
N ASP A 669 19.48 -15.29 -16.02
CA ASP A 669 19.73 -13.86 -15.82
C ASP A 669 21.24 -13.59 -15.74
N ASP A 670 21.69 -12.44 -16.25
CA ASP A 670 23.07 -11.99 -16.10
C ASP A 670 23.35 -11.63 -14.62
N VAL A 671 24.45 -12.13 -14.07
CA VAL A 671 24.79 -11.89 -12.66
C VAL A 671 25.16 -10.43 -12.38
N ALA A 672 25.58 -9.65 -13.39
CA ALA A 672 25.80 -8.21 -13.28
C ALA A 672 24.50 -7.39 -13.28
N GLU A 673 23.42 -7.92 -13.85
CA GLU A 673 22.17 -7.20 -14.09
C GLU A 673 21.00 -7.77 -13.28
N LEU A 674 21.29 -8.53 -12.21
CA LEU A 674 20.24 -9.08 -11.35
C LEU A 674 19.32 -7.96 -10.85
N ALA A 675 18.03 -8.09 -11.14
CA ALA A 675 17.06 -7.07 -10.81
C ALA A 675 16.92 -6.91 -9.28
N SER A 676 17.28 -5.75 -8.75
CA SER A 676 17.10 -5.43 -7.32
C SER A 676 15.63 -5.16 -6.95
N GLY A 677 14.72 -5.16 -7.94
CA GLY A 677 13.30 -4.85 -7.80
C GLY A 677 12.96 -3.35 -7.69
N GLN A 678 13.87 -2.45 -8.08
CA GLN A 678 13.56 -1.03 -8.25
C GLN A 678 12.78 -0.82 -9.56
N THR A 679 11.81 0.11 -9.56
CA THR A 679 11.03 0.43 -10.77
C THR A 679 11.87 1.25 -11.76
N VAL A 680 11.64 1.01 -13.06
CA VAL A 680 12.42 1.53 -14.20
C VAL A 680 12.52 3.07 -14.24
N ALA A 681 11.68 3.80 -13.50
CA ALA A 681 11.80 5.25 -13.35
C ALA A 681 13.08 5.71 -12.63
N ALA A 682 13.76 4.84 -11.87
CA ALA A 682 14.97 5.18 -11.12
C ALA A 682 16.30 4.79 -11.81
N ALA A 683 16.26 3.92 -12.83
CA ALA A 683 17.42 3.43 -13.56
C ALA A 683 17.49 4.10 -14.94
N GLY A 684 18.18 5.23 -15.03
CA GLY A 684 18.39 5.93 -16.30
C GLY A 684 19.21 5.09 -17.29
N ILE A 685 18.55 4.41 -18.23
CA ILE A 685 19.17 3.77 -19.40
C ILE A 685 18.29 4.02 -20.65
N LYS A 686 18.93 4.36 -21.77
CA LYS A 686 18.31 4.66 -23.08
C LYS A 686 17.55 3.45 -23.66
N PRO A 687 16.48 3.66 -24.44
CA PRO A 687 15.71 2.56 -25.05
C PRO A 687 16.57 1.80 -26.07
N MET A 688 16.66 0.48 -25.91
CA MET A 688 17.20 -0.42 -26.93
C MET A 688 16.17 -0.61 -28.05
N LEU A 689 16.61 -0.41 -29.29
CA LEU A 689 15.83 -0.58 -30.52
C LEU A 689 15.41 -2.06 -30.70
N PRO A 690 14.19 -2.36 -31.20
CA PRO A 690 13.81 -3.72 -31.52
C PRO A 690 14.59 -4.26 -32.73
N LEU A 691 15.11 -5.48 -32.57
CA LEU A 691 15.77 -6.27 -33.60
C LEU A 691 14.83 -6.56 -34.79
N THR A 692 15.30 -6.25 -35.99
CA THR A 692 14.70 -6.64 -37.27
C THR A 692 14.78 -8.17 -37.49
N PRO A 693 13.69 -8.84 -37.88
CA PRO A 693 13.77 -10.23 -38.36
C PRO A 693 14.25 -10.25 -39.81
N GLN A 694 15.43 -10.82 -40.06
CA GLN A 694 15.88 -11.22 -41.39
C GLN A 694 15.43 -12.67 -41.68
N GLY A 695 14.77 -12.84 -42.83
CA GLY A 695 15.03 -13.93 -43.77
C GLY A 695 14.48 -15.32 -43.47
N VAL A 696 13.37 -15.69 -44.12
CA VAL A 696 13.21 -17.04 -44.67
C VAL A 696 12.78 -16.90 -46.13
N GLY A 697 13.53 -17.58 -47.00
CA GLY A 697 13.55 -17.40 -48.44
C GLY A 697 12.39 -18.03 -49.21
N GLU A 698 12.39 -17.63 -50.48
CA GLU A 698 11.47 -17.93 -51.56
C GLU A 698 11.35 -19.42 -51.89
N ALA A 699 10.13 -19.83 -52.28
CA ALA A 699 9.92 -20.96 -53.17
C ALA A 699 8.81 -20.62 -54.17
N ASP A 700 9.22 -20.59 -55.44
CA ASP A 700 8.47 -20.42 -56.68
C ASP A 700 7.21 -21.30 -56.79
N TRP A 701 6.13 -20.73 -57.35
CA TRP A 701 5.31 -21.38 -58.38
C TRP A 701 4.75 -20.33 -59.34
N SER A 702 5.15 -20.48 -60.61
CA SER A 702 4.80 -19.63 -61.74
C SER A 702 3.72 -20.29 -62.62
N GLY A 703 2.89 -19.44 -63.26
CA GLY A 703 2.01 -19.76 -64.39
C GLY A 703 0.51 -19.86 -64.06
N ALA A 704 -0.43 -19.23 -64.76
CA ALA A 704 -0.35 -18.34 -65.93
C ALA A 704 -1.65 -17.51 -66.10
N SER A 705 -1.43 -16.23 -66.43
CA SER A 705 -2.11 -15.37 -67.43
C SER A 705 -3.63 -15.14 -67.45
N GLY A 706 -4.00 -13.84 -67.35
CA GLY A 706 -5.25 -13.25 -67.82
C GLY A 706 -5.39 -11.81 -67.32
N GLY A 707 -4.64 -10.88 -67.92
CA GLY A 707 -4.50 -9.50 -67.41
C GLY A 707 -5.65 -8.54 -67.78
N HIS A 708 -5.88 -7.57 -66.90
CA HIS A 708 -5.92 -6.12 -67.19
C HIS A 708 -5.92 -5.35 -65.84
N ARG A 709 -4.86 -4.56 -65.57
CA ARG A 709 -4.85 -3.49 -64.56
C ARG A 709 -5.00 -2.15 -65.29
N PRO A 710 -5.53 -1.12 -64.63
CA PRO A 710 -4.60 -0.15 -64.06
C PRO A 710 -4.93 0.28 -62.63
N ASN A 711 -3.88 0.30 -61.82
CA ASN A 711 -3.51 1.22 -60.74
C ASN A 711 -4.56 1.73 -59.74
N GLY A 712 -4.27 1.46 -58.46
CA GLY A 712 -4.69 2.33 -57.35
C GLY A 712 -5.21 1.63 -56.10
N ALA A 713 -4.53 0.60 -55.59
CA ALA A 713 -4.81 0.11 -54.23
C ALA A 713 -4.17 1.09 -53.23
N ALA A 714 -5.02 1.90 -52.61
CA ALA A 714 -4.66 2.67 -51.42
C ALA A 714 -4.43 1.73 -50.24
N ALA A 715 -3.56 2.17 -49.34
CA ALA A 715 -3.14 1.56 -48.09
C ALA A 715 -4.34 1.20 -47.16
N PRO A 716 -4.11 0.40 -46.09
CA PRO A 716 -5.16 0.01 -45.16
C PRO A 716 -5.81 1.28 -44.57
N THR A 717 -7.12 1.40 -44.72
CA THR A 717 -7.90 2.52 -44.20
C THR A 717 -7.77 2.63 -42.69
N GLU A 718 -7.44 3.84 -42.23
CA GLU A 718 -7.50 4.27 -40.84
C GLU A 718 -8.85 3.91 -40.18
N PRO A 719 -8.88 3.71 -38.84
CA PRO A 719 -10.13 3.58 -38.10
C PRO A 719 -11.03 4.79 -38.39
N ARG A 720 -12.29 4.55 -38.78
CA ARG A 720 -13.27 5.57 -39.18
C ARG A 720 -13.16 6.83 -38.29
N SER A 721 -12.60 7.90 -38.84
CA SER A 721 -12.53 9.20 -38.18
C SER A 721 -13.95 9.69 -37.88
N PHE A 722 -14.17 10.22 -36.67
CA PHE A 722 -15.42 10.91 -36.33
C PHE A 722 -15.69 12.04 -37.33
N ALA A 723 -16.76 11.93 -38.12
CA ALA A 723 -17.25 13.05 -38.89
C ALA A 723 -17.98 13.99 -37.93
N PHE A 724 -17.41 15.18 -37.74
CA PHE A 724 -18.05 16.31 -37.08
C PHE A 724 -18.70 17.19 -38.15
N ARG A 725 -19.98 17.53 -38.02
CA ARG A 725 -20.72 18.45 -38.92
C ARG A 725 -20.01 19.77 -39.21
N SER A 726 -19.07 20.19 -38.36
CA SER A 726 -18.41 21.50 -38.41
C SER A 726 -16.86 21.46 -38.37
N GLY A 727 -16.22 20.28 -38.32
CA GLY A 727 -14.77 20.17 -38.07
C GLY A 727 -14.32 20.58 -36.66
N GLN A 728 -15.28 20.77 -35.74
CA GLN A 728 -15.08 21.16 -34.35
C GLN A 728 -14.62 19.98 -33.49
N THR A 729 -13.69 20.19 -32.55
CA THR A 729 -13.21 19.16 -31.62
C THR A 729 -14.25 18.82 -30.53
N THR A 730 -14.14 17.64 -29.89
CA THR A 730 -14.99 17.25 -28.74
C THR A 730 -14.99 18.32 -27.65
N GLU A 731 -13.82 18.90 -27.37
CA GLU A 731 -13.65 19.95 -26.38
C GLU A 731 -14.39 21.24 -26.76
N GLU A 732 -14.18 21.74 -27.97
CA GLU A 732 -14.89 22.92 -28.46
C GLU A 732 -16.41 22.72 -28.45
N PHE A 733 -16.88 21.50 -28.76
CA PHE A 733 -18.30 21.16 -28.73
C PHE A 733 -18.89 21.30 -27.32
N PHE A 734 -18.30 20.66 -26.31
CA PHE A 734 -18.83 20.71 -24.95
C PHE A 734 -18.67 22.09 -24.30
N ARG A 735 -17.62 22.84 -24.62
CA ARG A 735 -17.49 24.24 -24.21
C ARG A 735 -18.63 25.12 -24.74
N LYS A 736 -19.11 24.83 -25.95
CA LYS A 736 -20.29 25.51 -26.52
C LYS A 736 -21.61 25.00 -25.93
N LEU A 737 -21.74 23.69 -25.69
CA LEU A 737 -22.95 23.08 -25.14
C LEU A 737 -23.17 23.47 -23.68
N ALA A 738 -22.11 23.43 -22.87
CA ALA A 738 -22.11 23.64 -21.43
C ALA A 738 -21.01 24.64 -21.02
N PRO A 739 -21.15 25.93 -21.39
CA PRO A 739 -20.12 26.96 -21.16
C PRO A 739 -19.80 27.20 -19.69
N PHE A 740 -20.73 26.88 -18.79
CA PHE A 740 -20.54 26.98 -17.34
C PHE A 740 -19.46 26.03 -16.80
N LEU A 741 -18.95 25.08 -17.58
CA LEU A 741 -17.83 24.22 -17.16
C LEU A 741 -16.48 24.98 -17.16
N GLU A 742 -16.35 26.10 -17.89
CA GLU A 742 -15.11 26.90 -17.92
C GLU A 742 -15.09 28.03 -16.89
N ALA A 743 -16.26 28.61 -16.60
CA ALA A 743 -16.38 29.91 -15.96
C ALA A 743 -16.48 29.84 -14.41
N VAL A 744 -16.27 28.67 -13.82
CA VAL A 744 -16.82 28.39 -12.49
C VAL A 744 -15.86 27.63 -11.56
N ASP A 745 -15.27 28.38 -10.63
CA ASP A 745 -14.36 27.79 -9.63
C ASP A 745 -15.06 27.42 -8.31
N SER A 746 -16.11 28.13 -7.88
CA SER A 746 -16.77 27.89 -6.59
C SER A 746 -18.04 27.02 -6.69
N PRO A 747 -18.35 26.18 -5.68
CA PRO A 747 -19.54 25.33 -5.70
C PRO A 747 -20.87 26.12 -5.80
N ALA A 748 -20.94 27.27 -5.13
CA ALA A 748 -22.11 28.16 -5.21
C ALA A 748 -22.33 28.71 -6.64
N GLU A 749 -21.24 29.02 -7.35
CA GLU A 749 -21.29 29.44 -8.74
C GLU A 749 -21.67 28.27 -9.67
N ARG A 750 -21.17 27.05 -9.40
CA ARG A 750 -21.51 25.82 -10.14
C ARG A 750 -23.00 25.55 -10.08
N ARG A 751 -23.56 25.66 -8.88
CA ARG A 751 -25.00 25.56 -8.67
C ARG A 751 -25.77 26.60 -9.47
N ARG A 752 -25.34 27.86 -9.42
CA ARG A 752 -26.07 28.97 -10.05
C ARG A 752 -26.04 28.86 -11.58
N GLN A 753 -24.87 28.69 -12.18
CA GLN A 753 -24.73 28.72 -13.64
C GLN A 753 -25.28 27.47 -14.34
N SER A 754 -25.22 26.30 -13.70
CA SER A 754 -25.76 25.06 -14.29
C SER A 754 -27.30 25.01 -14.30
N ARG A 755 -27.98 25.83 -13.49
CA ARG A 755 -29.43 25.72 -13.27
C ARG A 755 -30.24 25.95 -14.54
N ASP A 756 -29.84 26.90 -15.37
CA ASP A 756 -30.55 27.19 -16.63
C ASP A 756 -30.36 26.07 -17.67
N PHE A 757 -29.17 25.47 -17.71
CA PHE A 757 -28.88 24.31 -18.55
C PHE A 757 -29.75 23.09 -18.20
N ASP A 758 -30.02 22.91 -16.90
CA ASP A 758 -30.78 21.79 -16.37
C ASP A 758 -32.30 21.95 -16.42
N ARG A 759 -32.84 23.15 -16.71
CA ARG A 759 -34.31 23.37 -16.82
C ARG A 759 -34.98 22.41 -17.80
N ARG A 760 -34.21 21.92 -18.79
CA ARG A 760 -34.67 20.95 -19.80
C ARG A 760 -35.02 19.58 -19.19
N ILE A 761 -34.61 19.28 -17.95
CA ILE A 761 -34.94 18.01 -17.30
C ILE A 761 -36.38 17.95 -16.80
N VAL A 762 -37.01 19.11 -16.54
CA VAL A 762 -38.32 19.22 -15.87
C VAL A 762 -39.41 18.33 -16.52
N PRO A 763 -39.55 18.26 -17.85
CA PRO A 763 -40.56 17.40 -18.47
C PRO A 763 -40.34 15.89 -18.27
N PHE A 764 -39.12 15.49 -17.86
CA PHE A 764 -38.72 14.09 -17.73
C PHE A 764 -38.74 13.60 -16.28
N VAL A 765 -38.94 14.48 -15.29
CA VAL A 765 -38.94 14.14 -13.86
C VAL A 765 -40.32 14.40 -13.29
N SER A 766 -40.99 13.36 -12.79
CA SER A 766 -42.36 13.46 -12.25
C SER A 766 -42.53 12.63 -10.99
N ASP A 767 -43.04 13.24 -9.90
CA ASP A 767 -43.24 12.61 -8.58
C ASP A 767 -44.15 11.36 -8.58
N GLY A 768 -44.88 11.09 -9.69
CA GLY A 768 -45.74 9.92 -9.86
C GLY A 768 -45.25 8.86 -10.86
N ALA A 769 -44.08 9.05 -11.48
CA ALA A 769 -43.54 8.09 -12.44
C ALA A 769 -43.00 6.83 -11.75
N ALA A 770 -43.12 5.68 -12.42
CA ALA A 770 -42.45 4.47 -11.97
C ALA A 770 -40.93 4.69 -11.96
N LEU A 771 -40.29 4.37 -10.84
CA LEU A 771 -38.85 4.54 -10.70
C LEU A 771 -38.10 3.54 -11.58
N PRO A 772 -37.10 3.99 -12.37
CA PRO A 772 -36.36 3.12 -13.26
C PRO A 772 -35.53 2.08 -12.50
N GLN A 773 -35.41 0.89 -13.08
CA GLN A 773 -34.49 -0.16 -12.62
C GLN A 773 -33.06 0.35 -12.64
N ILE A 774 -32.35 0.15 -11.54
CA ILE A 774 -30.92 0.42 -11.43
C ILE A 774 -30.15 -0.88 -11.64
N HIS A 775 -29.11 -0.79 -12.46
CA HIS A 775 -28.14 -1.84 -12.75
C HIS A 775 -26.76 -1.41 -12.27
N CYS A 776 -26.14 -2.24 -11.44
CA CYS A 776 -24.74 -2.10 -11.03
C CYS A 776 -23.97 -3.35 -11.47
N PHE A 777 -22.67 -3.22 -11.74
CA PHE A 777 -21.77 -4.37 -11.87
C PHE A 777 -20.81 -4.41 -10.70
N TYR A 778 -20.64 -5.58 -10.08
CA TYR A 778 -19.67 -5.75 -9.00
C TYR A 778 -19.16 -7.18 -8.99
N GLU A 779 -17.84 -7.36 -9.12
CA GLU A 779 -17.22 -8.68 -9.06
C GLU A 779 -16.43 -8.87 -7.77
N VAL A 780 -16.68 -9.99 -7.08
CA VAL A 780 -15.99 -10.34 -5.84
C VAL A 780 -14.61 -10.90 -6.15
N LEU A 781 -13.61 -10.02 -6.17
CA LEU A 781 -12.21 -10.39 -6.36
C LEU A 781 -11.53 -10.88 -5.06
N SER A 782 -12.22 -10.80 -3.92
CA SER A 782 -11.70 -11.12 -2.59
C SER A 782 -12.79 -11.60 -1.65
N ASP A 783 -12.67 -12.81 -1.11
CA ASP A 783 -13.61 -13.39 -0.13
C ASP A 783 -13.54 -12.73 1.27
N LYS A 784 -12.62 -11.79 1.47
CA LYS A 784 -12.45 -11.05 2.74
C LYS A 784 -12.85 -9.57 2.65
N ALA A 785 -13.40 -9.11 1.53
CA ALA A 785 -13.83 -7.72 1.40
C ALA A 785 -15.13 -7.50 2.20
N GLU A 786 -15.20 -6.44 3.00
CA GLU A 786 -16.39 -6.15 3.81
C GLU A 786 -17.53 -5.49 3.02
N HIS A 787 -17.32 -5.22 1.73
CA HIS A 787 -18.31 -4.69 0.77
C HIS A 787 -19.09 -3.45 1.24
N ARG A 788 -18.58 -2.68 2.22
CA ARG A 788 -19.30 -1.57 2.87
C ARG A 788 -19.86 -0.55 1.88
N THR A 789 -19.04 -0.10 0.93
CA THR A 789 -19.47 0.88 -0.09
C THR A 789 -20.56 0.32 -1.01
N LEU A 790 -20.43 -0.95 -1.44
CA LEU A 790 -21.44 -1.62 -2.26
C LEU A 790 -22.76 -1.72 -1.50
N ILE A 791 -22.71 -2.15 -0.24
CA ILE A 791 -23.90 -2.27 0.62
C ILE A 791 -24.55 -0.90 0.76
N ALA A 792 -23.79 0.14 1.14
CA ALA A 792 -24.30 1.49 1.31
C ALA A 792 -24.95 2.04 0.03
N ALA A 793 -24.26 1.93 -1.12
CA ALA A 793 -24.77 2.38 -2.41
C ALA A 793 -26.08 1.67 -2.77
N THR A 794 -26.08 0.34 -2.82
CA THR A 794 -27.24 -0.45 -3.27
C THR A 794 -28.42 -0.39 -2.30
N THR A 795 -28.17 -0.34 -0.98
CA THR A 795 -29.23 -0.16 0.02
C THR A 795 -29.82 1.24 -0.03
N SER A 796 -29.03 2.29 -0.29
CA SER A 796 -29.55 3.65 -0.48
C SER A 796 -30.43 3.76 -1.73
N MET A 797 -30.02 3.12 -2.84
CA MET A 797 -30.82 3.04 -4.07
C MET A 797 -32.16 2.35 -3.81
N ARG A 798 -32.13 1.25 -3.04
CA ARG A 798 -33.34 0.52 -2.67
C ARG A 798 -34.22 1.30 -1.70
N ALA A 799 -33.64 2.01 -0.74
CA ALA A 799 -34.34 2.87 0.20
C ALA A 799 -35.01 4.08 -0.48
N ALA A 800 -34.40 4.59 -1.57
CA ALA A 800 -35.00 5.58 -2.46
C ALA A 800 -36.13 5.00 -3.34
N GLY A 801 -36.48 3.72 -3.19
CA GLY A 801 -37.63 3.08 -3.84
C GLY A 801 -37.34 2.45 -5.20
N HIS A 802 -36.13 2.56 -5.73
CA HIS A 802 -35.78 1.95 -7.01
C HIS A 802 -35.73 0.42 -6.90
N PRO A 803 -36.08 -0.32 -7.96
CA PRO A 803 -35.63 -1.69 -8.09
C PRO A 803 -34.15 -1.71 -8.46
N VAL A 804 -33.36 -2.58 -7.82
CA VAL A 804 -31.90 -2.60 -7.91
C VAL A 804 -31.44 -4.01 -8.27
N ARG A 805 -30.57 -4.12 -9.28
CA ARG A 805 -29.96 -5.38 -9.72
C ARG A 805 -28.44 -5.23 -9.79
N VAL A 806 -27.73 -6.14 -9.11
CA VAL A 806 -26.27 -6.24 -9.15
C VAL A 806 -25.87 -7.44 -10.01
N TRP A 807 -25.09 -7.17 -11.05
CA TRP A 807 -24.55 -8.17 -11.96
C TRP A 807 -23.15 -8.59 -11.52
N SER A 808 -22.90 -9.90 -11.48
CA SER A 808 -21.60 -10.48 -11.12
C SER A 808 -21.38 -11.81 -11.84
N TYR A 809 -20.13 -12.14 -12.14
CA TYR A 809 -19.69 -13.48 -12.51
C TYR A 809 -19.57 -14.43 -11.31
N SER A 810 -19.74 -13.92 -10.08
CA SER A 810 -19.77 -14.67 -8.82
C SER A 810 -21.03 -14.35 -8.00
N PRO A 811 -22.25 -14.49 -8.55
CA PRO A 811 -23.49 -14.01 -7.92
C PRO A 811 -23.75 -14.63 -6.54
N ASN A 812 -23.37 -15.90 -6.34
CA ASN A 812 -23.51 -16.60 -5.06
C ASN A 812 -22.73 -15.91 -3.92
N ARG A 813 -21.65 -15.17 -4.24
CA ARG A 813 -20.87 -14.41 -3.24
C ARG A 813 -21.56 -13.12 -2.81
N LEU A 814 -22.61 -12.70 -3.50
CA LEU A 814 -23.37 -11.47 -3.23
C LEU A 814 -24.77 -11.75 -2.67
N GLU A 815 -25.10 -12.99 -2.29
CA GLU A 815 -26.41 -13.36 -1.73
C GLU A 815 -26.79 -12.55 -0.48
N PHE A 816 -25.81 -12.02 0.26
CA PHE A 816 -26.05 -11.13 1.39
C PHE A 816 -26.79 -9.84 1.01
N LEU A 817 -26.84 -9.46 -0.27
CA LEU A 817 -27.63 -8.33 -0.75
C LEU A 817 -29.13 -8.64 -0.85
N LEU A 818 -29.51 -9.91 -0.99
CA LEU A 818 -30.91 -10.33 -1.13
C LEU A 818 -31.75 -9.93 0.10
N GLN A 819 -31.17 -9.98 1.29
CA GLN A 819 -31.84 -9.58 2.54
C GLN A 819 -32.24 -8.09 2.56
N HIS A 820 -31.59 -7.28 1.72
CA HIS A 820 -31.89 -5.87 1.56
C HIS A 820 -32.84 -5.59 0.38
N GLY A 821 -33.40 -6.63 -0.25
CA GLY A 821 -34.33 -6.50 -1.38
C GLY A 821 -33.65 -6.08 -2.68
N ILE A 822 -32.36 -6.38 -2.82
CA ILE A 822 -31.55 -6.15 -4.03
C ILE A 822 -31.48 -7.45 -4.82
N GLU A 823 -31.74 -7.39 -6.12
CA GLU A 823 -31.60 -8.55 -7.02
C GLU A 823 -30.12 -8.78 -7.35
N VAL A 824 -29.70 -10.04 -7.40
CA VAL A 824 -28.35 -10.44 -7.84
C VAL A 824 -28.50 -11.37 -9.04
N SER A 825 -27.79 -11.07 -10.13
CA SER A 825 -27.90 -11.81 -11.39
C SER A 825 -26.53 -12.14 -11.97
N ALA A 826 -26.46 -13.20 -12.78
CA ALA A 826 -25.22 -13.62 -13.42
C ALA A 826 -24.87 -12.65 -14.56
N ALA A 827 -23.68 -12.06 -14.52
CA ALA A 827 -23.19 -11.20 -15.59
C ALA A 827 -23.00 -11.96 -16.92
N ASP A 828 -22.87 -13.29 -16.85
CA ASP A 828 -22.88 -14.22 -17.98
C ASP A 828 -24.12 -14.07 -18.89
N ASP A 829 -25.27 -13.65 -18.33
CA ASP A 829 -26.51 -13.49 -19.08
C ASP A 829 -26.46 -12.31 -20.07
N VAL A 830 -25.61 -11.30 -19.79
CA VAL A 830 -25.45 -10.09 -20.61
C VAL A 830 -24.17 -10.18 -21.47
N MET A 831 -23.08 -10.66 -20.87
CA MET A 831 -21.79 -10.83 -21.55
C MET A 831 -21.14 -12.16 -21.16
N PRO A 832 -20.69 -13.00 -22.12
CA PRO A 832 -20.07 -14.28 -21.80
C PRO A 832 -18.82 -14.15 -20.92
N ARG A 833 -18.64 -15.04 -19.94
CA ARG A 833 -17.44 -15.10 -19.09
C ARG A 833 -16.12 -15.15 -19.85
N ALA A 834 -16.06 -15.85 -20.98
CA ALA A 834 -14.86 -15.89 -21.81
C ALA A 834 -14.43 -14.49 -22.33
N THR A 835 -15.40 -13.60 -22.57
CA THR A 835 -15.13 -12.20 -22.95
C THR A 835 -14.62 -11.40 -21.75
N PHE A 836 -15.24 -11.59 -20.58
CA PHE A 836 -14.78 -11.01 -19.31
C PHE A 836 -13.34 -11.42 -18.98
N GLU A 837 -13.05 -12.73 -18.97
CA GLU A 837 -11.72 -13.27 -18.70
C GLU A 837 -10.67 -12.73 -19.68
N ARG A 838 -11.02 -12.63 -20.97
CA ARG A 838 -10.10 -12.09 -22.00
C ARG A 838 -9.80 -10.61 -21.81
N ILE A 839 -10.80 -9.81 -21.44
CA ILE A 839 -10.65 -8.37 -21.20
C ILE A 839 -9.84 -8.15 -19.91
N VAL A 840 -10.18 -8.84 -18.81
CA VAL A 840 -9.52 -8.69 -17.51
C VAL A 840 -8.11 -9.29 -17.50
N ALA A 841 -7.84 -10.37 -18.23
CA ALA A 841 -6.48 -10.92 -18.34
C ALA A 841 -5.49 -9.94 -19.01
N ARG A 842 -6.00 -8.98 -19.79
CA ARG A 842 -5.21 -8.01 -20.57
C ARG A 842 -5.36 -6.57 -20.08
N SER A 843 -6.16 -6.32 -19.04
CA SER A 843 -6.49 -4.97 -18.57
C SER A 843 -7.15 -4.97 -17.19
N GLU A 844 -7.45 -3.81 -16.64
CA GLU A 844 -8.18 -3.70 -15.37
C GLU A 844 -9.69 -3.92 -15.53
N ILE A 845 -10.34 -4.42 -14.47
CA ILE A 845 -11.79 -4.69 -14.44
C ILE A 845 -12.66 -3.46 -14.77
N ARG A 846 -12.15 -2.24 -14.53
CA ARG A 846 -12.84 -0.99 -14.90
C ARG A 846 -13.13 -0.89 -16.41
N TYR A 847 -12.23 -1.38 -17.26
CA TYR A 847 -12.43 -1.40 -18.71
C TYR A 847 -13.54 -2.37 -19.12
N PHE A 848 -13.67 -3.49 -18.40
CA PHE A 848 -14.81 -4.37 -18.57
C PHE A 848 -16.10 -3.69 -18.14
N SER A 849 -16.11 -3.00 -16.99
CA SER A 849 -17.28 -2.24 -16.50
C SER A 849 -17.74 -1.16 -17.51
N ASP A 850 -16.81 -0.47 -18.16
CA ASP A 850 -17.10 0.49 -19.24
C ASP A 850 -17.81 -0.15 -20.45
N ILE A 851 -17.44 -1.37 -20.81
CA ILE A 851 -18.08 -2.10 -21.91
C ILE A 851 -19.43 -2.67 -21.46
N PHE A 852 -19.46 -3.25 -20.25
CA PHE A 852 -20.62 -3.93 -19.69
C PHE A 852 -21.79 -2.97 -19.47
N ARG A 853 -21.54 -1.72 -19.05
CA ARG A 853 -22.61 -0.72 -18.88
C ARG A 853 -23.38 -0.43 -20.17
N TYR A 854 -22.71 -0.45 -21.32
CA TYR A 854 -23.38 -0.28 -22.61
C TYR A 854 -24.18 -1.51 -23.00
N ALA A 855 -23.63 -2.71 -22.77
CA ALA A 855 -24.31 -3.97 -23.05
C ALA A 855 -25.60 -4.14 -22.22
N VAL A 856 -25.50 -3.95 -20.90
CA VAL A 856 -26.64 -4.14 -19.99
C VAL A 856 -27.75 -3.12 -20.25
N LEU A 857 -27.41 -1.86 -20.53
CA LEU A 857 -28.40 -0.84 -20.87
C LEU A 857 -29.00 -1.03 -22.25
N TYR A 858 -28.24 -1.55 -23.22
CA TYR A 858 -28.79 -1.95 -24.50
C TYR A 858 -29.83 -3.08 -24.35
N GLU A 859 -29.56 -4.07 -23.50
CA GLU A 859 -30.44 -5.22 -23.35
C GLU A 859 -31.66 -4.96 -22.45
N HIS A 860 -31.44 -4.34 -21.29
CA HIS A 860 -32.46 -4.18 -20.26
C HIS A 860 -33.01 -2.75 -20.13
N GLY A 861 -32.31 -1.76 -20.66
CA GLY A 861 -32.62 -0.34 -20.40
C GLY A 861 -32.46 0.01 -18.92
N GLY A 862 -33.10 1.10 -18.50
CA GLY A 862 -33.04 1.56 -17.11
C GLY A 862 -31.83 2.46 -16.84
N LEU A 863 -31.37 2.48 -15.59
CA LEU A 863 -30.23 3.25 -15.11
C LEU A 863 -29.03 2.33 -14.90
N TRP A 864 -27.90 2.65 -15.50
CA TRP A 864 -26.61 2.25 -14.98
C TRP A 864 -26.23 3.18 -13.84
N MET A 865 -25.74 2.63 -12.73
CA MET A 865 -25.08 3.38 -11.67
C MET A 865 -23.82 2.65 -11.21
N ASP A 866 -22.73 3.39 -11.07
CA ASP A 866 -21.52 2.86 -10.44
C ASP A 866 -21.82 2.43 -8.98
N SER A 867 -21.13 1.38 -8.50
CA SER A 867 -21.38 0.75 -7.19
C SER A 867 -20.93 1.58 -5.98
N ASP A 868 -20.56 2.84 -6.19
CA ASP A 868 -20.12 3.82 -5.20
C ASP A 868 -20.92 5.12 -5.30
N ILE A 869 -22.15 5.05 -5.84
CA ILE A 869 -23.12 6.16 -5.83
C ILE A 869 -24.13 5.93 -4.70
N VAL A 870 -24.24 6.89 -3.80
CA VAL A 870 -25.24 6.87 -2.71
C VAL A 870 -26.42 7.76 -3.08
N MET A 871 -27.62 7.18 -3.11
CA MET A 871 -28.86 7.90 -3.41
C MET A 871 -29.34 8.65 -2.16
N LEU A 872 -29.64 9.94 -2.32
CA LEU A 872 -30.20 10.79 -1.28
C LEU A 872 -31.72 10.90 -1.37
N ARG A 873 -32.27 10.74 -2.58
CA ARG A 873 -33.72 10.78 -2.86
C ARG A 873 -34.06 10.03 -4.15
N PRO A 874 -35.34 9.65 -4.38
CA PRO A 874 -35.75 8.98 -5.61
C PRO A 874 -35.48 9.85 -6.85
N PHE A 875 -35.05 9.23 -7.96
CA PHE A 875 -34.86 9.88 -9.26
C PHE A 875 -35.91 9.39 -10.28
N PRO A 876 -37.10 10.03 -10.35
CA PRO A 876 -38.20 9.54 -11.18
C PRO A 876 -38.08 10.02 -12.63
N PHE A 877 -36.99 9.62 -13.28
CA PHE A 877 -36.70 9.98 -14.67
C PHE A 877 -37.47 9.11 -15.65
N SER A 878 -38.06 9.74 -16.67
CA SER A 878 -38.96 9.13 -17.66
C SER A 878 -38.63 9.51 -19.12
N GLY A 879 -37.48 10.13 -19.35
CA GLY A 879 -36.98 10.44 -20.71
C GLY A 879 -36.48 9.20 -21.47
N ASP A 880 -35.83 9.41 -22.61
CA ASP A 880 -35.27 8.30 -23.43
C ASP A 880 -33.81 7.99 -23.08
N HIS A 881 -33.04 9.04 -22.73
CA HIS A 881 -31.64 8.95 -22.30
C HIS A 881 -31.32 10.00 -21.24
N PHE A 882 -30.32 9.71 -20.42
CA PHE A 882 -29.73 10.66 -19.47
C PHE A 882 -28.23 10.43 -19.42
N PHE A 883 -27.45 11.49 -19.55
CA PHE A 883 -26.00 11.46 -19.41
C PHE A 883 -25.54 12.56 -18.45
N ASN A 884 -24.76 12.18 -17.45
CA ASN A 884 -24.27 13.09 -16.44
C ASN A 884 -22.87 13.64 -16.79
N LEU A 885 -22.74 14.96 -16.82
CA LEU A 885 -21.45 15.63 -16.98
C LEU A 885 -20.58 15.48 -15.72
N GLN A 886 -19.31 15.87 -15.83
CA GLN A 886 -18.41 16.11 -14.69
C GLN A 886 -17.85 17.52 -14.70
N TRP A 887 -17.51 18.07 -13.52
CA TRP A 887 -16.99 19.43 -13.42
C TRP A 887 -15.59 19.56 -14.00
N ARG A 888 -14.70 18.61 -13.69
CA ARG A 888 -13.31 18.64 -14.16
C ARG A 888 -12.92 17.37 -14.94
N GLY A 889 -12.32 17.56 -16.11
CA GLY A 889 -11.89 16.47 -17.00
C GLY A 889 -11.81 16.84 -18.49
N SER A 890 -12.22 18.06 -18.84
CA SER A 890 -12.15 18.65 -20.18
C SER A 890 -10.77 18.53 -20.83
N HIS A 891 -9.69 18.80 -20.07
CA HIS A 891 -8.30 18.71 -20.54
C HIS A 891 -7.85 17.31 -21.02
N LYS A 892 -8.65 16.26 -20.77
CA LYS A 892 -8.43 14.89 -21.28
C LYS A 892 -9.56 14.39 -22.17
N GLY A 893 -10.51 15.25 -22.53
CA GLY A 893 -11.69 14.89 -23.32
C GLY A 893 -12.76 14.12 -22.55
N HIS A 894 -12.72 14.13 -21.20
CA HIS A 894 -13.72 13.44 -20.36
C HIS A 894 -14.77 14.47 -19.91
N PHE A 895 -15.77 14.73 -20.74
CA PHE A 895 -16.85 15.65 -20.36
C PHE A 895 -18.00 14.91 -19.67
N ILE A 896 -18.29 13.70 -20.12
CA ILE A 896 -19.31 12.83 -19.55
C ILE A 896 -18.63 11.76 -18.70
N CYS A 897 -19.05 11.64 -17.44
CA CYS A 897 -18.43 10.73 -16.47
C CYS A 897 -18.74 9.26 -16.74
N GLY A 898 -19.93 8.97 -17.28
CA GLY A 898 -20.42 7.62 -17.53
C GLY A 898 -20.91 6.88 -16.27
N ASN A 899 -20.72 7.44 -15.08
CA ASN A 899 -21.09 6.85 -13.79
C ASN A 899 -22.61 6.67 -13.59
N VAL A 900 -23.42 7.54 -14.22
CA VAL A 900 -24.89 7.39 -14.30
C VAL A 900 -25.34 7.59 -15.73
N ILE A 901 -25.98 6.57 -16.30
CA ILE A 901 -26.53 6.59 -17.66
C ILE A 901 -27.93 6.02 -17.63
N TYR A 902 -28.91 6.76 -18.15
CA TYR A 902 -30.22 6.18 -18.48
C TYR A 902 -30.29 5.89 -19.97
N ALA A 903 -30.89 4.76 -20.33
CA ALA A 903 -31.34 4.51 -21.71
C ALA A 903 -32.58 3.61 -21.73
N LYS A 904 -33.43 3.80 -22.74
CA LYS A 904 -34.41 2.77 -23.11
C LYS A 904 -33.71 1.54 -23.71
N PRO A 905 -34.27 0.33 -23.51
CA PRO A 905 -33.71 -0.88 -24.10
C PRO A 905 -33.69 -0.78 -25.63
N TYR A 906 -32.75 -1.48 -26.25
CA TYR A 906 -32.48 -1.52 -27.70
C TYR A 906 -32.11 -0.16 -28.32
N SER A 907 -31.59 0.76 -27.50
CA SER A 907 -31.05 2.04 -27.98
C SER A 907 -29.92 1.83 -29.00
N ARG A 908 -30.11 2.34 -30.22
CA ARG A 908 -29.07 2.31 -31.27
C ARG A 908 -27.75 2.96 -30.84
N HIS A 909 -27.82 3.95 -29.95
CA HIS A 909 -26.64 4.65 -29.45
C HIS A 909 -25.85 3.78 -28.48
N LEU A 910 -26.54 3.05 -27.60
CA LEU A 910 -25.91 2.13 -26.65
C LEU A 910 -25.32 0.92 -27.40
N ARG A 911 -25.99 0.46 -28.46
CA ARG A 911 -25.45 -0.56 -29.37
C ARG A 911 -24.13 -0.11 -30.01
N ALA A 912 -24.12 1.09 -30.58
CA ALA A 912 -22.93 1.65 -31.22
C ALA A 912 -21.79 1.84 -30.23
N LEU A 913 -22.07 2.39 -29.04
CA LEU A 913 -21.07 2.55 -27.97
C LEU A 913 -20.50 1.20 -27.52
N TYR A 914 -21.33 0.17 -27.37
CA TYR A 914 -20.89 -1.18 -27.07
C TYR A 914 -19.94 -1.73 -28.15
N GLU A 915 -20.33 -1.69 -29.42
CA GLU A 915 -19.51 -2.18 -30.54
C GLU A 915 -18.17 -1.41 -30.62
N MET A 916 -18.22 -0.09 -30.56
CA MET A 916 -17.03 0.77 -30.60
C MET A 916 -16.08 0.53 -29.42
N SER A 917 -16.63 0.27 -28.22
CA SER A 917 -15.82 -0.01 -27.03
C SER A 917 -15.03 -1.31 -27.18
N ILE A 918 -15.62 -2.35 -27.78
CA ILE A 918 -14.95 -3.63 -28.08
C ILE A 918 -13.89 -3.43 -29.18
N GLU A 919 -14.22 -2.74 -30.27
CA GLU A 919 -13.29 -2.48 -31.36
C GLU A 919 -12.05 -1.71 -30.88
N ARG A 920 -12.27 -0.61 -30.15
CA ARG A 920 -11.18 0.18 -29.56
C ARG A 920 -10.38 -0.62 -28.54
N PHE A 921 -11.04 -1.50 -27.79
CA PHE A 921 -10.34 -2.33 -26.82
C PHE A 921 -9.29 -3.22 -27.49
N HIS A 922 -9.55 -3.71 -28.71
CA HIS A 922 -8.66 -4.61 -29.44
C HIS A 922 -7.68 -3.91 -30.38
N ALA A 923 -7.93 -2.66 -30.77
CA ALA A 923 -7.14 -1.96 -31.80
C ALA A 923 -5.81 -1.35 -31.32
N ALA A 924 -5.64 -1.00 -30.04
CA ALA A 924 -4.46 -0.28 -29.55
C ALA A 924 -3.69 -1.02 -28.42
N PRO A 925 -2.35 -1.14 -28.51
CA PRO A 925 -1.52 -1.59 -27.39
C PRO A 925 -1.31 -0.45 -26.38
N GLY A 926 -1.73 -0.66 -25.14
CA GLY A 926 -1.78 0.38 -24.10
C GLY A 926 -3.07 1.19 -24.16
N LYS A 927 -3.69 1.45 -23.00
CA LYS A 927 -4.93 2.22 -22.88
C LYS A 927 -4.75 3.32 -21.84
N GLU A 928 -5.10 4.54 -22.20
CA GLU A 928 -5.25 5.61 -21.23
C GLU A 928 -6.60 5.49 -20.53
N PHE A 929 -6.68 6.08 -19.33
CA PHE A 929 -7.93 6.14 -18.59
C PHE A 929 -9.00 6.85 -19.44
N GLY A 930 -10.17 6.22 -19.60
CA GLY A 930 -11.32 6.81 -20.29
C GLY A 930 -11.47 6.45 -21.77
N ASP A 931 -10.45 5.86 -22.42
CA ASP A 931 -10.40 5.65 -23.88
C ASP A 931 -11.60 4.88 -24.48
N ILE A 932 -12.18 3.96 -23.70
CA ILE A 932 -13.33 3.13 -24.08
C ILE A 932 -14.58 3.39 -23.20
N GLY A 933 -14.49 4.35 -22.28
CA GLY A 933 -15.54 4.73 -21.34
C GLY A 933 -15.86 6.22 -21.47
N PRO A 934 -15.58 7.06 -20.46
CA PRO A 934 -15.85 8.50 -20.44
C PRO A 934 -15.44 9.28 -21.71
N LYS A 935 -14.24 9.00 -22.25
CA LYS A 935 -13.73 9.69 -23.43
C LYS A 935 -14.47 9.24 -24.69
N LEU A 936 -14.63 7.93 -24.90
CA LEU A 936 -15.42 7.39 -26.00
C LEU A 936 -16.84 7.93 -25.99
N LEU A 937 -17.48 7.99 -24.82
CA LEU A 937 -18.83 8.52 -24.66
C LEU A 937 -18.92 10.00 -25.02
N SER A 938 -17.95 10.80 -24.56
CA SER A 938 -17.86 12.22 -24.88
C SER A 938 -17.64 12.43 -26.39
N ASP A 939 -16.69 11.71 -27.00
CA ASP A 939 -16.40 11.77 -28.42
C ASP A 939 -17.63 11.35 -29.26
N TYR A 940 -18.34 10.30 -28.84
CA TYR A 940 -19.54 9.82 -29.53
C TYR A 940 -20.67 10.86 -29.50
N ILE A 941 -20.94 11.47 -28.34
CA ILE A 941 -21.99 12.49 -28.20
C ILE A 941 -21.63 13.77 -28.97
N ALA A 942 -20.35 14.15 -29.02
CA ALA A 942 -19.91 15.30 -29.81
C ALA A 942 -19.95 15.04 -31.33
N SER A 943 -19.97 13.77 -31.76
CA SER A 943 -20.03 13.40 -33.18
C SER A 943 -21.43 13.52 -33.78
N ASP A 944 -21.51 13.46 -35.12
CA ASP A 944 -22.79 13.49 -35.85
C ASP A 944 -23.73 12.34 -35.46
N ALA A 945 -23.16 11.17 -35.13
CA ALA A 945 -23.91 9.99 -34.71
C ALA A 945 -24.58 10.18 -33.34
N GLY A 946 -24.04 11.05 -32.49
CA GLY A 946 -24.56 11.38 -31.17
C GLY A 946 -25.44 12.63 -31.12
N SER A 947 -25.69 13.28 -32.26
CA SER A 947 -26.38 14.59 -32.31
C SER A 947 -27.77 14.61 -31.67
N GLU A 948 -28.50 13.49 -31.69
CA GLU A 948 -29.82 13.38 -31.05
C GLU A 948 -29.75 13.30 -29.51
N LEU A 949 -28.56 13.10 -28.94
CA LEU A 949 -28.36 12.96 -27.49
C LEU A 949 -28.06 14.29 -26.79
N HIS A 950 -27.86 15.39 -27.53
CA HIS A 950 -27.42 16.68 -26.96
C HIS A 950 -28.41 17.22 -25.90
N ASP A 951 -29.71 17.03 -26.13
CA ASP A 951 -30.78 17.40 -25.18
C ASP A 951 -31.02 16.38 -24.07
N ARG A 952 -30.12 15.41 -23.93
CA ARG A 952 -30.12 14.36 -22.90
C ARG A 952 -28.87 14.40 -22.03
N VAL A 953 -28.02 15.41 -22.23
CA VAL A 953 -26.84 15.71 -21.40
C VAL A 953 -27.21 16.75 -20.35
N PHE A 954 -26.94 16.44 -19.08
CA PHE A 954 -27.29 17.25 -17.92
C PHE A 954 -26.06 17.57 -17.07
N SER A 955 -26.15 18.63 -16.27
CA SER A 955 -25.01 19.12 -15.49
C SER A 955 -24.57 18.11 -14.43
N PRO A 956 -23.35 18.24 -13.89
CA PRO A 956 -22.87 17.34 -12.85
C PRO A 956 -23.69 17.42 -11.54
N MET A 957 -24.55 18.42 -11.34
CA MET A 957 -25.30 18.62 -10.09
C MET A 957 -26.14 17.40 -9.65
N PHE A 958 -26.57 16.54 -10.57
CA PHE A 958 -27.49 15.45 -10.25
C PHE A 958 -26.85 14.33 -9.42
N PHE A 959 -25.62 13.93 -9.78
CA PHE A 959 -24.90 12.83 -9.13
C PHE A 959 -23.43 13.13 -8.82
N ASN A 960 -22.88 14.20 -9.37
CA ASN A 960 -21.46 14.61 -9.30
C ASN A 960 -21.34 16.02 -8.71
N SER A 961 -22.17 16.36 -7.72
CA SER A 961 -22.16 17.69 -7.10
C SER A 961 -20.83 18.00 -6.40
N ILE A 962 -20.19 16.99 -5.81
CA ILE A 962 -18.79 17.01 -5.36
C ILE A 962 -17.94 16.36 -6.45
N ASP A 963 -16.98 17.10 -7.00
CA ASP A 963 -16.10 16.61 -8.07
C ASP A 963 -15.03 15.65 -7.53
N TRP A 964 -14.47 14.80 -8.39
CA TRP A 964 -13.39 13.87 -8.02
C TRP A 964 -12.11 14.59 -7.52
N THR A 965 -11.92 15.86 -7.87
CA THR A 965 -10.82 16.68 -7.33
C THR A 965 -11.11 17.28 -5.95
N GLU A 966 -12.32 17.08 -5.42
CA GLU A 966 -12.83 17.67 -4.17
C GLU A 966 -13.27 16.58 -3.17
N ILE A 967 -12.70 15.38 -3.28
CA ILE A 967 -13.07 14.24 -2.42
C ILE A 967 -12.74 14.47 -0.94
N ASP A 968 -11.89 15.42 -0.59
CA ASP A 968 -11.63 15.84 0.80
C ASP A 968 -12.89 16.42 1.47
N ARG A 969 -13.86 16.90 0.69
CA ARG A 969 -15.13 17.41 1.19
C ARG A 969 -15.96 16.35 1.91
N PHE A 970 -15.77 15.08 1.59
CA PHE A 970 -16.43 13.98 2.30
C PHE A 970 -15.99 13.84 3.76
N GLU A 971 -14.82 14.39 4.13
CA GLU A 971 -14.33 14.40 5.51
C GLU A 971 -14.92 15.54 6.34
N LYS A 972 -15.59 16.51 5.71
CA LYS A 972 -16.21 17.65 6.39
C LYS A 972 -17.56 17.27 7.00
N PRO A 973 -17.97 17.93 8.09
CA PRO A 973 -19.34 17.83 8.59
C PRO A 973 -20.33 18.27 7.50
N ILE A 974 -21.47 17.57 7.38
CA ILE A 974 -22.48 17.87 6.36
C ILE A 974 -22.92 19.35 6.37
N ALA A 975 -22.96 19.99 7.55
CA ALA A 975 -23.36 21.39 7.70
C ALA A 975 -22.47 22.37 6.91
N GLU A 976 -21.21 22.03 6.65
CA GLU A 976 -20.27 22.85 5.86
C GLU A 976 -20.43 22.65 4.34
N LEU A 977 -21.24 21.68 3.92
CA LEU A 977 -21.40 21.30 2.50
C LEU A 977 -22.64 21.90 1.85
N ALA A 978 -23.18 22.98 2.44
CA ALA A 978 -24.40 23.64 1.97
C ALA A 978 -24.29 24.10 0.52
N ASP A 979 -23.12 24.55 0.06
CA ASP A 979 -22.88 25.01 -1.31
C ASP A 979 -22.76 23.88 -2.34
N TYR A 980 -22.55 22.64 -1.89
CA TYR A 980 -22.54 21.46 -2.74
C TYR A 980 -23.92 20.79 -2.77
N LEU A 981 -24.56 20.62 -1.61
CA LEU A 981 -25.66 19.69 -1.44
C LEU A 981 -27.06 20.32 -1.33
N ASN A 982 -27.17 21.59 -0.90
CA ASN A 982 -28.45 22.29 -0.76
C ASN A 982 -29.07 22.72 -2.11
N ASP A 983 -29.37 21.76 -2.97
CA ASP A 983 -30.07 21.97 -4.24
C ASP A 983 -31.00 20.78 -4.54
N GLU A 984 -32.22 21.08 -5.01
CA GLU A 984 -33.25 20.08 -5.32
C GLU A 984 -32.87 19.11 -6.45
N ARG A 985 -31.88 19.47 -7.29
CA ARG A 985 -31.35 18.64 -8.37
C ARG A 985 -30.41 17.55 -7.86
N VAL A 986 -29.92 17.60 -6.63
CA VAL A 986 -29.00 16.58 -6.10
C VAL A 986 -29.79 15.32 -5.73
N PHE A 987 -29.74 14.30 -6.58
CA PHE A 987 -30.43 13.01 -6.36
C PHE A 987 -29.54 11.98 -5.68
N GLY A 988 -28.26 11.97 -6.03
CA GLY A 988 -27.27 11.10 -5.41
C GLY A 988 -25.90 11.76 -5.39
N ILE A 989 -24.93 11.06 -4.81
CA ILE A 989 -23.54 11.50 -4.74
C ILE A 989 -22.63 10.36 -5.15
N HIS A 990 -21.74 10.62 -6.10
CA HIS A 990 -20.64 9.74 -6.46
C HIS A 990 -19.50 9.88 -5.45
N LEU A 991 -19.12 8.79 -4.79
CA LEU A 991 -18.07 8.80 -3.77
C LEU A 991 -16.65 8.83 -4.36
N TRP A 992 -16.49 8.54 -5.65
CA TRP A 992 -15.20 8.43 -6.36
C TRP A 992 -14.20 7.48 -5.67
N THR A 993 -14.71 6.62 -4.76
CA THR A 993 -13.97 5.82 -3.77
C THR A 993 -12.90 6.57 -2.95
N ALA A 994 -13.21 7.74 -2.37
CA ALA A 994 -12.34 8.50 -1.46
C ALA A 994 -11.54 7.57 -0.48
N ARG A 995 -10.20 7.53 -0.66
CA ARG A 995 -9.28 6.44 -0.26
C ARG A 995 -9.24 6.11 1.26
N ASN A 996 -9.77 4.93 1.63
CA ASN A 996 -9.51 4.11 2.84
C ASN A 996 -9.66 4.76 4.23
N GLU A 997 -10.89 4.65 4.76
CA GLU A 997 -11.34 4.71 6.17
C GLU A 997 -11.38 6.09 6.86
N ALA A 998 -12.58 6.44 7.34
CA ALA A 998 -12.87 7.66 8.07
C ALA A 998 -12.15 7.69 9.43
N ARG A 999 -11.50 8.82 9.75
CA ARG A 999 -11.03 9.12 11.11
C ARG A 999 -12.21 9.58 11.97
N THR A 1000 -12.39 8.95 13.14
CA THR A 1000 -13.40 9.33 14.12
C THR A 1000 -12.77 10.25 15.18
N ASP A 1001 -13.01 11.56 15.06
CA ASP A 1001 -12.78 12.52 16.16
C ASP A 1001 -14.13 13.11 16.65
N GLU A 1002 -14.28 13.16 17.96
CA GLU A 1002 -15.53 13.21 18.74
C GLU A 1002 -16.32 14.54 18.75
N LYS A 1003 -16.28 15.37 17.70
CA LYS A 1003 -17.08 16.62 17.69
C LYS A 1003 -18.12 16.78 16.59
N SER A 1004 -18.07 15.98 15.51
CA SER A 1004 -19.18 15.74 14.57
C SER A 1004 -18.75 14.70 13.53
N ALA A 1005 -19.59 13.69 13.25
CA ALA A 1005 -19.24 12.63 12.31
C ALA A 1005 -19.02 13.19 10.88
N PRO A 1006 -17.88 12.84 10.22
CA PRO A 1006 -17.63 13.18 8.82
C PRO A 1006 -18.80 12.78 7.92
N PHE A 1007 -19.05 13.55 6.86
CA PHE A 1007 -20.16 13.26 5.94
C PHE A 1007 -20.05 11.85 5.34
N ILE A 1008 -18.84 11.37 5.05
CA ILE A 1008 -18.62 10.01 4.53
C ILE A 1008 -19.15 8.93 5.47
N ALA A 1009 -18.99 9.08 6.80
CA ALA A 1009 -19.48 8.11 7.77
C ALA A 1009 -21.01 8.04 7.73
N GLN A 1010 -21.69 9.19 7.56
CA GLN A 1010 -23.15 9.23 7.41
C GLN A 1010 -23.66 8.55 6.13
N LEU A 1011 -22.81 8.43 5.11
CA LEU A 1011 -23.15 7.77 3.85
C LEU A 1011 -22.88 6.27 3.85
N ILE A 1012 -21.81 5.81 4.52
CA ILE A 1012 -21.35 4.40 4.43
C ILE A 1012 -21.57 3.56 5.69
N SER A 1013 -21.82 4.18 6.86
CA SER A 1013 -22.03 3.49 8.13
C SER A 1013 -23.52 3.45 8.48
N PRO A 1014 -24.12 2.27 8.66
CA PRO A 1014 -25.50 2.16 9.13
C PRO A 1014 -25.73 2.74 10.54
N LEU A 1015 -24.68 2.80 11.37
CA LEU A 1015 -24.74 3.34 12.74
C LEU A 1015 -24.73 4.87 12.77
N ASP A 1016 -24.00 5.47 11.83
CA ASP A 1016 -23.82 6.93 11.73
C ASP A 1016 -24.72 7.57 10.66
N GLY A 1017 -25.56 6.76 10.02
CA GLY A 1017 -26.46 7.17 8.96
C GLY A 1017 -27.43 8.27 9.40
N PHE A 1018 -28.04 8.92 8.41
CA PHE A 1018 -29.05 9.94 8.60
C PHE A 1018 -30.14 9.52 9.61
N PRO A 1019 -30.22 10.15 10.80
CA PRO A 1019 -31.14 9.68 11.85
C PRO A 1019 -32.59 9.84 11.42
N ALA A 1020 -33.44 8.84 11.69
CA ALA A 1020 -34.88 8.94 11.43
C ALA A 1020 -35.50 10.09 12.25
N PHE A 1021 -36.53 10.75 11.72
CA PHE A 1021 -37.20 11.87 12.41
C PHE A 1021 -37.71 11.46 13.80
N THR A 1022 -38.23 10.24 13.92
CA THR A 1022 -38.68 9.65 15.20
C THR A 1022 -37.58 9.64 16.27
N LYS A 1023 -36.37 9.20 15.93
CA LYS A 1023 -35.22 9.18 16.85
C LYS A 1023 -34.82 10.58 17.30
N LEU A 1024 -34.86 11.56 16.39
CA LEU A 1024 -34.54 12.95 16.74
C LEU A 1024 -35.63 13.57 17.62
N ALA A 1025 -36.91 13.33 17.30
CA ALA A 1025 -38.04 13.84 18.08
C ALA A 1025 -37.99 13.33 19.54
N ASP A 1026 -37.57 12.08 19.71
CA ASP A 1026 -37.30 11.47 21.02
C ASP A 1026 -36.08 12.13 21.72
N ARG A 1027 -34.98 12.35 20.99
CA ARG A 1027 -33.76 12.99 21.52
C ARG A 1027 -33.98 14.42 22.02
N PHE A 1028 -34.75 15.23 21.27
CA PHE A 1028 -35.04 16.61 21.63
C PHE A 1028 -36.25 16.75 22.56
N ASN A 1029 -36.84 15.62 22.98
CA ASN A 1029 -37.96 15.57 23.91
C ASN A 1029 -39.14 16.43 23.44
N THR A 1030 -39.61 16.16 22.22
CA THR A 1030 -40.80 16.78 21.61
C THR A 1030 -41.99 15.80 21.66
N ASP A 1031 -43.21 16.34 21.78
CA ASP A 1031 -44.50 15.63 21.71
C ASP A 1031 -44.89 15.08 20.35
N LYS A 1032 -44.11 15.43 19.33
CA LYS A 1032 -44.18 14.82 18.01
C LYS A 1032 -43.91 13.30 18.05
N ASN A 1033 -43.34 12.72 19.13
CA ASN A 1033 -43.11 11.27 19.26
C ASN A 1033 -43.39 10.67 20.68
N ARG A 1034 -42.53 9.78 21.23
CA ARG A 1034 -42.93 8.81 22.29
C ARG A 1034 -42.69 9.24 23.74
N HIS A 1035 -41.74 10.15 23.99
CA HIS A 1035 -41.15 10.32 25.33
C HIS A 1035 -41.69 11.50 26.16
N THR A 1036 -42.56 12.35 25.61
CA THR A 1036 -43.29 13.37 26.38
C THR A 1036 -44.69 12.85 26.79
N GLY A 1037 -45.32 13.48 27.79
CA GLY A 1037 -46.55 13.02 28.43
C GLY A 1037 -47.77 12.85 27.50
N ASN A 1038 -47.78 13.51 26.34
CA ASN A 1038 -48.77 13.35 25.28
C ASN A 1038 -48.07 12.78 24.03
N ARG A 1039 -48.43 11.55 23.63
CA ARG A 1039 -47.69 10.75 22.64
C ARG A 1039 -48.38 10.75 21.27
N HIS A 1040 -48.26 11.81 20.48
CA HIS A 1040 -49.04 11.95 19.24
C HIS A 1040 -48.57 11.00 18.12
N PHE A 1041 -47.28 10.64 18.09
CA PHE A 1041 -46.66 9.82 17.03
C PHE A 1041 -46.73 10.45 15.61
N TYR A 1042 -46.80 11.78 15.51
CA TYR A 1042 -46.75 12.50 14.23
C TYR A 1042 -45.39 12.40 13.52
N ALA A 1043 -44.32 12.15 14.27
CA ALA A 1043 -42.96 12.02 13.74
C ALA A 1043 -42.82 11.07 12.53
N ARG A 1044 -43.59 9.96 12.52
CA ARG A 1044 -43.59 9.01 11.39
C ARG A 1044 -44.19 9.58 10.09
N ILE A 1045 -45.12 10.54 10.22
CA ILE A 1045 -45.78 11.21 9.10
C ILE A 1045 -44.85 12.24 8.50
N TYR A 1046 -44.21 13.05 9.34
CA TYR A 1046 -43.18 14.01 8.91
C TYR A 1046 -42.04 13.31 8.17
N ASP A 1047 -41.53 12.20 8.72
CA ASP A 1047 -40.48 11.41 8.07
C ASP A 1047 -40.93 10.91 6.68
N ARG A 1048 -42.17 10.42 6.58
CA ARG A 1048 -42.73 9.91 5.31
C ARG A 1048 -42.87 11.00 4.25
N LEU A 1049 -43.35 12.19 4.61
CA LEU A 1049 -43.67 13.24 3.65
C LEU A 1049 -42.47 14.14 3.32
N LEU A 1050 -41.50 14.26 4.23
CA LEU A 1050 -40.42 15.24 4.11
C LEU A 1050 -39.01 14.65 3.94
N SER A 1051 -38.79 13.35 4.16
CA SER A 1051 -37.47 12.71 4.03
C SER A 1051 -36.82 12.92 2.66
N ALA A 1052 -37.61 12.92 1.57
CA ALA A 1052 -37.09 13.16 0.22
C ALA A 1052 -36.51 14.58 0.01
N ARG A 1053 -36.79 15.52 0.93
CA ARG A 1053 -36.26 16.90 0.92
C ARG A 1053 -35.15 17.11 1.93
N ARG A 1054 -34.59 16.05 2.52
CA ARG A 1054 -33.65 16.14 3.64
C ARG A 1054 -32.52 17.14 3.41
N VAL A 1055 -31.86 17.07 2.26
CA VAL A 1055 -30.74 17.96 1.89
C VAL A 1055 -31.17 19.15 1.05
N SER A 1056 -32.43 19.25 0.62
CA SER A 1056 -32.91 20.33 -0.25
C SER A 1056 -33.95 21.24 0.40
N MET A 1057 -34.29 21.01 1.67
CA MET A 1057 -35.22 21.84 2.44
C MET A 1057 -34.57 23.20 2.71
N ARG A 1058 -35.17 24.28 2.20
CA ARG A 1058 -34.60 25.63 2.30
C ARG A 1058 -35.20 26.38 3.48
N ARG A 1059 -36.53 26.43 3.56
CA ARG A 1059 -37.24 27.18 4.61
C ARG A 1059 -38.44 26.42 5.14
N LEU A 1060 -38.51 26.31 6.46
CA LEU A 1060 -39.62 25.72 7.19
C LEU A 1060 -40.12 26.76 8.20
N MET A 1061 -41.42 26.96 8.28
CA MET A 1061 -42.04 27.77 9.32
C MET A 1061 -42.75 26.88 10.34
N GLU A 1062 -42.57 27.15 11.62
CA GLU A 1062 -43.30 26.52 12.74
C GLU A 1062 -43.94 27.62 13.59
N ILE A 1063 -45.26 27.52 13.76
CA ILE A 1063 -46.06 28.39 14.62
C ILE A 1063 -46.28 27.61 15.92
N GLY A 1064 -45.97 28.22 17.06
CA GLY A 1064 -45.93 27.54 18.37
C GLY A 1064 -44.58 26.89 18.63
N LEU A 1065 -43.78 27.48 19.52
CA LEU A 1065 -42.44 27.04 19.91
C LEU A 1065 -42.35 26.72 21.41
N CYS A 1066 -43.32 27.17 22.19
CA CYS A 1066 -43.40 26.94 23.63
C CYS A 1066 -43.76 25.48 23.98
N ARG A 1067 -43.19 24.97 25.07
CA ARG A 1067 -43.64 23.73 25.72
C ARG A 1067 -44.81 24.08 26.63
N GLY A 1068 -46.04 23.89 26.15
CA GLY A 1068 -47.26 24.24 26.90
C GLY A 1068 -47.61 25.73 26.78
N LEU A 1069 -48.28 26.29 27.78
CA LEU A 1069 -48.73 27.69 27.76
C LEU A 1069 -47.54 28.66 27.71
N ALA A 1070 -47.68 29.76 26.98
CA ALA A 1070 -46.67 30.81 26.85
C ALA A 1070 -46.45 31.54 28.19
N GLU A 1071 -45.64 30.98 29.09
CA GLU A 1071 -45.39 31.51 30.45
C GLU A 1071 -44.23 32.53 30.51
N GLY A 1072 -43.71 32.99 29.36
CA GLY A 1072 -42.73 34.09 29.29
C GLY A 1072 -41.31 33.79 29.79
N ASN A 1073 -41.03 32.57 30.29
CA ASN A 1073 -39.74 32.17 30.87
C ASN A 1073 -38.99 31.09 30.05
N GLN A 1074 -39.50 30.66 28.89
CA GLN A 1074 -38.83 29.64 28.08
C GLN A 1074 -37.65 30.23 27.30
N THR A 1075 -36.47 29.62 27.44
CA THR A 1075 -35.21 30.07 26.82
C THR A 1075 -34.70 29.15 25.72
N GLU A 1076 -35.40 28.05 25.43
CA GLU A 1076 -35.04 27.05 24.42
C GLU A 1076 -36.19 26.77 23.44
N THR A 1077 -35.87 26.30 22.23
CA THR A 1077 -36.83 25.93 21.18
C THR A 1077 -36.53 24.51 20.66
N PRO A 1078 -36.97 23.45 21.36
CA PRO A 1078 -36.58 22.06 21.07
C PRO A 1078 -37.05 21.56 19.69
N SER A 1079 -38.23 21.96 19.23
CA SER A 1079 -38.76 21.64 17.89
C SER A 1079 -37.90 22.24 16.78
N VAL A 1080 -37.44 23.48 16.96
CA VAL A 1080 -36.49 24.13 16.04
C VAL A 1080 -35.17 23.37 15.96
N SER A 1081 -34.62 22.93 17.10
CA SER A 1081 -33.39 22.10 17.12
C SER A 1081 -33.60 20.74 16.44
N LEU A 1082 -34.79 20.14 16.59
CA LEU A 1082 -35.20 18.94 15.87
C LEU A 1082 -35.21 19.17 14.35
N TRP A 1083 -35.89 20.22 13.88
CA TRP A 1083 -35.97 20.55 12.45
C TRP A 1083 -34.60 20.86 11.84
N GLN A 1084 -33.75 21.62 12.53
CA GLN A 1084 -32.40 21.94 12.06
C GLN A 1084 -31.46 20.73 12.02
N SER A 1085 -31.67 19.75 12.91
CA SER A 1085 -30.93 18.49 12.93
C SER A 1085 -31.39 17.52 11.86
N TYR A 1086 -32.69 17.52 11.54
CA TYR A 1086 -33.24 16.67 10.49
C TYR A 1086 -32.93 17.22 9.09
N PHE A 1087 -33.06 18.53 8.90
CA PHE A 1087 -32.75 19.27 7.67
C PHE A 1087 -31.47 20.09 7.84
N PRO A 1088 -30.29 19.56 7.46
CA PRO A 1088 -28.98 20.15 7.76
C PRO A 1088 -28.74 21.56 7.18
N PHE A 1089 -29.51 21.99 6.18
CA PHE A 1089 -29.34 23.31 5.53
C PHE A 1089 -30.55 24.23 5.65
N CYS A 1090 -31.64 23.77 6.27
CA CYS A 1090 -32.88 24.52 6.36
C CYS A 1090 -32.73 25.71 7.32
N GLN A 1091 -33.29 26.85 6.93
CA GLN A 1091 -33.61 27.96 7.82
C GLN A 1091 -35.01 27.72 8.41
N VAL A 1092 -35.09 27.66 9.74
CA VAL A 1092 -36.36 27.55 10.45
C VAL A 1092 -36.85 28.94 10.83
N ILE A 1093 -38.12 29.23 10.52
CA ILE A 1093 -38.81 30.45 10.90
C ILE A 1093 -39.80 30.11 12.01
N GLY A 1094 -39.57 30.64 13.20
CA GLY A 1094 -40.46 30.46 14.34
C GLY A 1094 -41.45 31.61 14.49
N VAL A 1095 -42.70 31.30 14.78
CA VAL A 1095 -43.76 32.29 15.06
C VAL A 1095 -44.37 31.95 16.41
N ASP A 1096 -44.29 32.85 17.39
CA ASP A 1096 -44.79 32.60 18.75
C ASP A 1096 -45.20 33.91 19.44
N LEU A 1097 -46.01 33.82 20.50
CA LEU A 1097 -46.30 34.95 21.40
C LEU A 1097 -45.06 35.37 22.20
N THR A 1098 -44.18 34.42 22.51
CA THR A 1098 -42.96 34.62 23.29
C THR A 1098 -41.83 35.18 22.40
N ASP A 1099 -41.06 36.12 22.95
CA ASP A 1099 -39.92 36.72 22.24
C ASP A 1099 -38.68 35.79 22.25
N PHE A 1100 -38.49 35.07 21.16
CA PHE A 1100 -37.29 34.26 20.90
C PHE A 1100 -36.22 34.98 20.07
N SER A 1101 -36.32 36.30 19.88
CA SER A 1101 -35.41 37.06 19.01
C SER A 1101 -33.94 36.93 19.39
N ARG A 1102 -33.65 36.66 20.67
CA ARG A 1102 -32.30 36.39 21.20
C ARG A 1102 -31.64 35.13 20.64
N LEU A 1103 -32.43 34.18 20.14
CA LEU A 1103 -31.93 32.93 19.55
C LEU A 1103 -31.70 33.06 18.04
N ASN A 1104 -32.06 34.20 17.44
CA ASN A 1104 -31.95 34.41 15.99
C ASN A 1104 -30.50 34.29 15.50
N ASN A 1105 -30.32 33.53 14.43
CA ASN A 1105 -29.05 33.35 13.74
C ASN A 1105 -29.30 33.23 12.22
N GLU A 1106 -28.35 32.66 11.47
CA GLU A 1106 -28.52 32.46 10.02
C GLU A 1106 -29.57 31.40 9.69
N ARG A 1107 -29.65 30.35 10.52
CA ARG A 1107 -30.54 29.20 10.34
C ARG A 1107 -31.82 29.24 11.19
N PHE A 1108 -31.98 30.22 12.08
CA PHE A 1108 -33.21 30.44 12.84
C PHE A 1108 -33.60 31.92 12.86
N LYS A 1109 -34.86 32.20 12.53
CA LYS A 1109 -35.47 33.53 12.65
C LYS A 1109 -36.79 33.40 13.37
N SER A 1110 -37.02 34.18 14.41
CA SER A 1110 -38.29 34.22 15.14
C SER A 1110 -39.02 35.54 14.93
N PHE A 1111 -40.35 35.47 14.96
CA PHE A 1111 -41.24 36.63 14.97
C PHE A 1111 -42.23 36.51 16.12
N ILE A 1112 -42.38 37.60 16.86
CA ILE A 1112 -43.45 37.74 17.86
C ILE A 1112 -44.77 37.94 17.10
N CYS A 1113 -45.75 37.08 17.34
CA CYS A 1113 -47.05 37.12 16.69
C CYS A 1113 -48.13 36.48 17.55
N ASP A 1114 -49.24 37.17 17.74
CA ASP A 1114 -50.46 36.59 18.27
C ASP A 1114 -51.32 36.04 17.12
N GLN A 1115 -51.39 34.71 16.99
CA GLN A 1115 -52.12 34.06 15.89
C GLN A 1115 -53.63 34.32 15.89
N SER A 1116 -54.19 34.84 16.99
CA SER A 1116 -55.60 35.28 17.05
C SER A 1116 -55.82 36.66 16.40
N LYS A 1117 -54.75 37.40 16.09
CA LYS A 1117 -54.80 38.78 15.57
C LYS A 1117 -54.36 38.86 14.12
N LEU A 1118 -55.28 39.30 13.26
CA LEU A 1118 -55.05 39.44 11.82
C LEU A 1118 -53.90 40.40 11.48
N ASP A 1119 -53.77 41.52 12.21
CA ASP A 1119 -52.73 42.52 11.93
C ASP A 1119 -51.32 41.99 12.26
N ASP A 1120 -51.19 41.16 13.29
CA ASP A 1120 -49.91 40.53 13.67
C ASP A 1120 -49.48 39.52 12.60
N LEU A 1121 -50.40 38.64 12.16
CA LEU A 1121 -50.15 37.68 11.07
C LEU A 1121 -49.70 38.41 9.79
N ARG A 1122 -50.40 39.48 9.40
CA ARG A 1122 -50.00 40.29 8.22
C ARG A 1122 -48.65 40.96 8.41
N GLY A 1123 -48.31 41.38 9.62
CA GLY A 1123 -47.01 41.91 9.97
C GLY A 1123 -45.87 40.91 9.80
N VAL A 1124 -46.11 39.62 10.07
CA VAL A 1124 -45.16 38.53 9.79
C VAL A 1124 -45.11 38.23 8.29
N ALA A 1125 -46.27 38.08 7.64
CA ALA A 1125 -46.35 37.76 6.22
C ALA A 1125 -45.63 38.80 5.33
N ALA A 1126 -45.69 40.08 5.69
CA ALA A 1126 -44.98 41.15 4.98
C ALA A 1126 -43.43 41.04 5.06
N LYS A 1127 -42.90 40.29 6.02
CA LYS A 1127 -41.45 40.07 6.22
C LYS A 1127 -40.95 38.78 5.56
N VAL A 1128 -41.85 37.96 5.03
CA VAL A 1128 -41.53 36.68 4.40
C VAL A 1128 -41.94 36.74 2.93
N GLU A 1129 -41.03 36.37 2.05
CA GLU A 1129 -41.30 36.39 0.60
C GLU A 1129 -42.39 35.36 0.23
N PRO A 1130 -43.41 35.75 -0.56
CA PRO A 1130 -44.45 34.82 -1.02
C PRO A 1130 -43.88 33.63 -1.78
N GLY A 1131 -44.41 32.43 -1.52
CA GLY A 1131 -43.94 31.19 -2.14
C GLY A 1131 -42.52 30.75 -1.73
N SER A 1132 -41.93 31.32 -0.67
CA SER A 1132 -40.57 31.01 -0.26
C SER A 1132 -40.44 29.91 0.81
N LEU A 1133 -41.55 29.48 1.42
CA LEU A 1133 -41.57 28.43 2.45
C LEU A 1133 -41.83 27.06 1.82
N ASP A 1134 -40.96 26.08 2.05
CA ASP A 1134 -41.19 24.71 1.57
C ASP A 1134 -42.19 23.96 2.47
N VAL A 1135 -42.22 24.30 3.75
CA VAL A 1135 -43.11 23.73 4.78
C VAL A 1135 -43.61 24.81 5.73
N ILE A 1136 -44.89 24.72 6.13
CA ILE A 1136 -45.47 25.48 7.24
C ILE A 1136 -46.11 24.47 8.21
N ILE A 1137 -45.88 24.64 9.51
CA ILE A 1137 -46.43 23.81 10.58
C ILE A 1137 -47.15 24.73 11.55
N ASP A 1138 -48.44 24.49 11.74
CA ASP A 1138 -49.27 25.17 12.73
C ASP A 1138 -49.45 24.25 13.94
N ASP A 1139 -48.71 24.57 15.01
CA ASP A 1139 -48.66 23.87 16.30
C ASP A 1139 -48.84 24.88 17.45
N GLY A 1140 -49.67 25.91 17.19
CA GLY A 1140 -49.81 27.09 18.04
C GLY A 1140 -50.89 26.99 19.12
N SER A 1141 -51.98 27.75 18.99
CA SER A 1141 -53.05 27.78 20.01
C SER A 1141 -54.03 26.61 19.92
N HIS A 1142 -54.06 25.91 18.78
CA HIS A 1142 -55.03 24.87 18.43
C HIS A 1142 -56.51 25.34 18.43
N ALA A 1143 -56.76 26.65 18.58
CA ALA A 1143 -58.10 27.21 18.42
C ALA A 1143 -58.49 27.18 16.94
N SER A 1144 -59.66 26.64 16.61
CA SER A 1144 -60.08 26.50 15.21
C SER A 1144 -60.15 27.85 14.48
N TYR A 1145 -60.44 28.94 15.19
CA TYR A 1145 -60.40 30.29 14.61
C TYR A 1145 -58.99 30.70 14.21
N ASP A 1146 -58.02 30.50 15.08
CA ASP A 1146 -56.63 30.92 14.85
C ASP A 1146 -55.96 30.08 13.77
N GLU A 1147 -56.16 28.75 13.78
CA GLU A 1147 -55.65 27.83 12.75
C GLU A 1147 -56.18 28.21 11.36
N GLN A 1148 -57.47 28.52 11.26
CA GLN A 1148 -58.08 28.94 9.99
C GLN A 1148 -57.56 30.32 9.56
N LEU A 1149 -57.45 31.26 10.50
CA LEU A 1149 -56.92 32.59 10.20
C LEU A 1149 -55.47 32.51 9.68
N THR A 1150 -54.65 31.69 10.33
CA THR A 1150 -53.24 31.49 9.98
C THR A 1150 -53.10 30.74 8.67
N LEU A 1151 -53.90 29.68 8.44
CA LEU A 1151 -53.97 28.99 7.15
C LEU A 1151 -54.30 30.00 6.03
N ARG A 1152 -55.27 30.90 6.22
CA ARG A 1152 -55.62 31.88 5.19
C ARG A 1152 -54.47 32.84 4.86
N GLU A 1153 -53.84 33.41 5.88
CA GLU A 1153 -52.83 34.47 5.66
C GLU A 1153 -51.45 33.90 5.27
N PHE A 1154 -51.07 32.70 5.73
CA PHE A 1154 -49.74 32.12 5.47
C PHE A 1154 -49.70 31.13 4.31
N PHE A 1155 -50.82 30.57 3.85
CA PHE A 1155 -50.83 29.70 2.66
C PHE A 1155 -50.25 30.35 1.37
N PRO A 1156 -50.37 31.67 1.13
CA PRO A 1156 -49.65 32.35 0.06
C PRO A 1156 -48.11 32.31 0.18
N LEU A 1157 -47.57 32.21 1.40
CA LEU A 1157 -46.12 32.12 1.66
C LEU A 1157 -45.55 30.74 1.30
N LEU A 1158 -46.40 29.72 1.28
CA LEU A 1158 -46.02 28.35 0.92
C LEU A 1158 -45.65 28.24 -0.56
N ALA A 1159 -44.53 27.58 -0.85
CA ALA A 1159 -44.06 27.29 -2.20
C ALA A 1159 -45.01 26.34 -2.94
N ASP A 1160 -44.96 26.39 -4.27
CA ASP A 1160 -45.64 25.41 -5.11
C ASP A 1160 -45.22 23.99 -4.70
N SER A 1161 -46.18 23.07 -4.57
CA SER A 1161 -45.93 21.70 -4.07
C SER A 1161 -45.34 21.63 -2.65
N GLY A 1162 -45.35 22.72 -1.88
CA GLY A 1162 -45.01 22.75 -0.46
C GLY A 1162 -46.11 22.13 0.41
N TRP A 1163 -45.77 21.86 1.67
CA TRP A 1163 -46.68 21.24 2.65
C TRP A 1163 -47.08 22.21 3.77
N TYR A 1164 -48.38 22.26 4.07
CA TYR A 1164 -48.93 22.91 5.27
C TYR A 1164 -49.43 21.84 6.23
N PHE A 1165 -48.97 21.86 7.48
CA PHE A 1165 -49.40 20.95 8.54
C PHE A 1165 -50.18 21.70 9.62
N ILE A 1166 -51.23 21.06 10.17
CA ILE A 1166 -51.93 21.55 11.37
C ILE A 1166 -51.98 20.39 12.37
N GLU A 1167 -51.37 20.60 13.53
CA GLU A 1167 -51.33 19.65 14.65
C GLU A 1167 -52.52 19.85 15.61
N ASP A 1168 -52.89 18.79 16.31
CA ASP A 1168 -53.85 18.78 17.43
C ASP A 1168 -55.27 19.32 17.16
N LEU A 1169 -55.75 19.00 15.96
CA LEU A 1169 -57.11 19.26 15.46
C LEU A 1169 -58.27 18.66 16.30
N ASP A 1170 -57.96 17.86 17.32
CA ASP A 1170 -58.91 17.20 18.22
C ASP A 1170 -59.11 17.93 19.56
N TRP A 1171 -58.36 19.01 19.80
CA TRP A 1171 -58.45 19.82 21.02
C TRP A 1171 -58.88 21.26 20.72
N GLN A 1172 -59.46 21.94 21.71
CA GLN A 1172 -59.83 23.37 21.64
C GLN A 1172 -59.56 24.03 23.01
N PRO A 1173 -59.08 25.29 23.06
CA PRO A 1173 -58.90 26.02 24.31
C PRO A 1173 -60.22 26.20 25.10
N PRO A 1174 -60.20 26.11 26.43
CA PRO A 1174 -61.39 26.39 27.26
C PRO A 1174 -61.87 27.84 27.10
N GLY A 1175 -63.14 28.03 26.77
CA GLY A 1175 -63.76 29.36 26.60
C GLY A 1175 -64.04 29.75 25.15
N GLU A 1176 -63.58 28.96 24.18
CA GLU A 1176 -63.93 29.13 22.76
C GLU A 1176 -65.40 28.77 22.49
N ASP A 1177 -66.09 29.60 21.71
CA ASP A 1177 -67.48 29.40 21.34
C ASP A 1177 -67.59 28.57 20.07
N ALA A 1178 -67.79 27.26 20.24
CA ALA A 1178 -67.94 26.30 19.14
C ALA A 1178 -69.12 26.59 18.18
N ALA A 1179 -70.03 27.53 18.51
CA ALA A 1179 -71.11 27.94 17.62
C ALA A 1179 -70.71 29.05 16.63
N LYS A 1180 -69.59 29.76 16.84
CA LYS A 1180 -69.16 30.88 16.00
C LYS A 1180 -68.32 30.48 14.80
N ILE A 1181 -67.67 29.32 14.84
CA ILE A 1181 -66.80 28.83 13.78
C ILE A 1181 -66.87 27.31 13.68
N THR A 1182 -66.85 26.78 12.46
CA THR A 1182 -66.74 25.34 12.23
C THR A 1182 -65.35 24.86 12.65
N LEU A 1183 -65.24 23.70 13.30
CA LEU A 1183 -63.94 23.10 13.61
C LEU A 1183 -63.09 22.96 12.34
N THR A 1184 -61.82 23.35 12.39
CA THR A 1184 -60.88 23.31 11.24
C THR A 1184 -60.87 21.94 10.56
N LYS A 1185 -60.84 20.89 11.38
CA LYS A 1185 -60.92 19.49 10.95
C LYS A 1185 -62.15 19.18 10.10
N THR A 1186 -63.32 19.62 10.55
CA THR A 1186 -64.58 19.41 9.84
C THR A 1186 -64.58 20.14 8.52
N LEU A 1187 -64.14 21.40 8.52
CA LEU A 1187 -64.08 22.24 7.34
C LEU A 1187 -63.15 21.66 6.27
N LEU A 1188 -61.95 21.22 6.65
CA LEU A 1188 -60.99 20.59 5.73
C LEU A 1188 -61.47 19.23 5.21
N ARG A 1189 -62.22 18.45 6.00
CA ARG A 1189 -62.86 17.22 5.51
C ARG A 1189 -63.93 17.50 4.46
N GLU A 1190 -64.75 18.53 4.67
CA GLU A 1190 -65.74 18.95 3.68
C GLU A 1190 -65.06 19.38 2.37
N ILE A 1191 -63.98 20.17 2.45
CA ILE A 1191 -63.20 20.56 1.27
C ILE A 1191 -62.60 19.34 0.57
N LYS A 1192 -62.04 18.39 1.32
CA LYS A 1192 -61.47 17.15 0.76
C LYS A 1192 -62.52 16.29 0.07
N ASP A 1193 -63.67 16.08 0.70
CA ASP A 1193 -64.67 15.11 0.24
C ASP A 1193 -65.66 15.73 -0.78
N TYR A 1194 -65.87 17.04 -0.75
CA TYR A 1194 -66.84 17.74 -1.59
C TYR A 1194 -66.25 18.86 -2.46
N GLY A 1195 -64.96 19.18 -2.32
CA GLY A 1195 -64.29 20.25 -3.08
C GLY A 1195 -64.62 21.68 -2.62
N ALA A 1196 -65.44 21.85 -1.58
CA ALA A 1196 -65.85 23.14 -1.02
C ALA A 1196 -66.30 23.00 0.44
N ALA A 1197 -66.22 24.10 1.19
CA ALA A 1197 -66.83 24.21 2.52
C ALA A 1197 -68.37 24.19 2.41
N ARG A 1198 -69.04 23.47 3.31
CA ARG A 1198 -70.52 23.39 3.41
C ARG A 1198 -71.04 23.94 4.73
N SER A 1199 -70.20 23.91 5.77
CA SER A 1199 -70.46 24.50 7.08
C SER A 1199 -70.07 25.99 7.13
N VAL A 1200 -70.28 26.63 8.27
CA VAL A 1200 -70.02 28.06 8.48
C VAL A 1200 -68.52 28.35 8.36
N ASP A 1201 -68.14 29.14 7.36
CA ASP A 1201 -66.75 29.50 7.02
C ASP A 1201 -66.61 31.03 7.00
N PRO A 1202 -66.55 31.69 8.17
CA PRO A 1202 -66.52 33.15 8.24
C PRO A 1202 -65.17 33.73 7.82
N LEU A 1203 -64.12 32.90 7.78
CA LEU A 1203 -62.76 33.30 7.43
C LEU A 1203 -62.43 33.05 5.95
N GLY A 1204 -63.23 32.26 5.23
CA GLY A 1204 -63.12 32.06 3.79
C GLY A 1204 -62.11 30.99 3.37
N ILE A 1205 -61.91 29.95 4.18
CA ILE A 1205 -61.00 28.84 3.89
C ILE A 1205 -61.42 28.04 2.65
N GLY A 1206 -62.73 27.93 2.40
CA GLY A 1206 -63.27 27.31 1.19
C GLY A 1206 -62.76 27.96 -0.11
N ALA A 1207 -62.37 29.24 -0.08
CA ALA A 1207 -61.77 29.91 -1.24
C ALA A 1207 -60.38 29.36 -1.61
N LEU A 1208 -59.69 28.70 -0.67
CA LEU A 1208 -58.40 28.06 -0.92
C LEU A 1208 -58.52 26.67 -1.56
N ALA A 1209 -59.73 26.07 -1.61
CA ALA A 1209 -59.93 24.70 -2.09
C ALA A 1209 -59.32 24.44 -3.48
N GLY A 1210 -59.41 25.42 -4.40
CA GLY A 1210 -58.81 25.32 -5.74
C GLY A 1210 -57.28 25.33 -5.77
N GLN A 1211 -56.64 25.75 -4.67
CA GLN A 1211 -55.18 25.78 -4.53
C GLN A 1211 -54.63 24.52 -3.85
N PHE A 1212 -55.49 23.66 -3.30
CA PHE A 1212 -55.08 22.39 -2.69
C PHE A 1212 -54.89 21.32 -3.78
N ALA A 1213 -53.74 20.65 -3.78
CA ALA A 1213 -53.49 19.47 -4.61
C ALA A 1213 -54.00 18.20 -3.90
N GLU A 1214 -53.71 18.09 -2.61
CA GLU A 1214 -54.16 16.98 -1.77
C GLU A 1214 -54.32 17.44 -0.31
N ILE A 1215 -55.25 16.81 0.40
CA ILE A 1215 -55.47 16.95 1.85
C ILE A 1215 -55.40 15.55 2.44
N LEU A 1216 -54.46 15.34 3.35
CA LEU A 1216 -54.20 14.05 3.98
C LEU A 1216 -54.44 14.16 5.49
N PHE A 1217 -55.27 13.28 6.04
CA PHE A 1217 -55.53 13.20 7.48
C PHE A 1217 -54.76 12.02 8.08
N PHE A 1218 -54.17 12.25 9.25
CA PHE A 1218 -53.43 11.26 10.00
C PHE A 1218 -53.84 11.26 11.47
N ASP A 1219 -53.84 10.09 12.08
CA ASP A 1219 -54.28 9.93 13.47
C ASP A 1219 -53.15 10.20 14.47
N SER A 1220 -53.50 10.95 15.52
CA SER A 1220 -52.74 11.01 16.77
C SER A 1220 -52.95 9.71 17.52
N HIS A 1221 -51.87 9.01 17.87
CA HIS A 1221 -52.00 7.79 18.67
C HIS A 1221 -52.49 8.09 20.08
N TYR A 1222 -52.13 9.25 20.64
CA TYR A 1222 -52.61 9.69 21.94
C TYR A 1222 -54.13 9.87 21.95
N GLU A 1223 -54.69 10.63 20.99
CA GLU A 1223 -56.14 10.87 20.93
C GLU A 1223 -56.92 9.61 20.51
N LEU A 1224 -56.32 8.78 19.65
CA LEU A 1224 -56.91 7.49 19.29
C LEU A 1224 -56.99 6.55 20.51
N ASP A 1225 -55.95 6.49 21.34
CA ASP A 1225 -55.92 5.62 22.51
C ASP A 1225 -56.86 6.12 23.61
N ARG A 1226 -56.81 7.43 23.91
CA ARG A 1226 -57.56 8.07 25.00
C ARG A 1226 -59.03 8.29 24.68
N ALA A 1227 -59.34 8.81 23.50
CA ALA A 1227 -60.67 9.33 23.15
C ALA A 1227 -61.26 8.71 21.86
N LYS A 1228 -60.52 7.82 21.19
CA LYS A 1228 -60.92 7.16 19.92
C LYS A 1228 -61.19 8.17 18.78
N LEU A 1229 -60.52 9.31 18.83
CA LEU A 1229 -60.61 10.34 17.80
C LEU A 1229 -59.64 10.05 16.64
N LEU A 1230 -60.03 10.41 15.42
CA LEU A 1230 -59.30 10.13 14.18
C LEU A 1230 -59.01 11.41 13.41
N GLY A 1231 -57.79 11.61 12.94
CA GLY A 1231 -57.37 12.78 12.16
C GLY A 1231 -56.91 13.96 13.00
N GLY A 1232 -56.02 13.73 13.97
CA GLY A 1232 -55.43 14.76 14.83
C GLY A 1232 -54.37 15.62 14.11
N LEU A 1233 -53.81 15.13 13.00
CA LEU A 1233 -52.90 15.88 12.12
C LEU A 1233 -53.49 15.94 10.70
N VAL A 1234 -53.40 17.11 10.07
CA VAL A 1234 -53.66 17.27 8.63
C VAL A 1234 -52.42 17.75 7.91
N ALA A 1235 -52.19 17.24 6.69
CA ALA A 1235 -51.17 17.72 5.77
C ALA A 1235 -51.83 18.14 4.45
N ILE A 1236 -51.64 19.38 4.05
CA ILE A 1236 -52.20 19.98 2.84
C ILE A 1236 -51.06 20.28 1.88
N ARG A 1237 -51.10 19.74 0.67
CA ARG A 1237 -50.12 20.08 -0.37
C ARG A 1237 -50.65 21.19 -1.26
N LYS A 1238 -49.83 22.23 -1.49
CA LYS A 1238 -50.16 23.30 -2.44
C LYS A 1238 -50.04 22.82 -3.88
N ARG A 1239 -50.99 23.21 -4.73
CA ARG A 1239 -50.98 22.90 -6.16
C ARG A 1239 -49.87 23.67 -6.88
N GLY A 1240 -49.07 22.97 -7.67
CA GLY A 1240 -48.02 23.58 -8.50
C GLY A 1240 -48.59 24.22 -9.77
N LYS A 1241 -47.95 25.32 -10.24
CA LYS A 1241 -48.38 26.09 -11.43
C LYS A 1241 -48.43 25.29 -12.74
N SER A 1242 -47.71 24.17 -12.86
CA SER A 1242 -47.68 23.31 -14.06
C SER A 1242 -48.88 22.38 -14.23
N GLY A 1243 -49.74 22.23 -13.21
CA GLY A 1243 -50.91 21.36 -13.23
C GLY A 1243 -52.24 22.04 -13.57
N MET A 1244 -52.23 23.33 -13.88
CA MET A 1244 -53.45 24.10 -14.19
C MET A 1244 -53.81 23.99 -15.67
N SER A 1245 -55.08 23.73 -15.99
CA SER A 1245 -55.54 23.81 -17.37
C SER A 1245 -55.45 25.25 -17.89
N ALA A 1246 -55.32 25.43 -19.20
CA ALA A 1246 -55.26 26.75 -19.84
C ALA A 1246 -56.52 27.63 -19.60
N GLN A 1247 -57.60 27.04 -19.08
CA GLN A 1247 -58.84 27.71 -18.69
C GLN A 1247 -58.79 28.21 -17.25
N GLU A 1248 -58.06 27.52 -16.37
CA GLU A 1248 -57.85 27.87 -14.96
C GLU A 1248 -56.77 28.94 -14.79
N LEU A 1249 -55.71 28.89 -15.62
CA LEU A 1249 -54.69 29.95 -15.70
C LEU A 1249 -55.32 31.32 -16.02
N ARG A 1250 -56.27 31.36 -16.95
CA ARG A 1250 -57.02 32.59 -17.32
C ARG A 1250 -57.99 33.08 -16.25
N ARG A 1251 -58.43 32.20 -15.33
CA ARG A 1251 -59.24 32.58 -14.17
C ARG A 1251 -58.37 33.16 -13.06
N ALA A 1252 -57.19 32.60 -12.84
CA ALA A 1252 -56.21 33.10 -11.87
C ALA A 1252 -55.69 34.50 -12.26
N GLU A 1253 -55.40 34.74 -13.55
CA GLU A 1253 -54.99 36.07 -14.06
C GLU A 1253 -56.09 37.13 -14.01
N LYS A 1254 -57.37 36.74 -13.85
CA LYS A 1254 -58.50 37.68 -13.69
C LYS A 1254 -58.84 37.97 -12.23
N ALA A 1255 -58.28 37.23 -11.28
CA ALA A 1255 -58.53 37.38 -9.85
C ALA A 1255 -57.33 37.97 -9.08
N SER A 1256 -56.20 38.21 -9.77
CA SER A 1256 -55.01 38.92 -9.27
C SER A 1256 -55.09 40.42 -9.48
#